data_AF-A0A1W1ZYL1-F1
#
_entry.id   AF-A0A1W1ZYL1-F1
#
_cell.length_a   1.000
_cell.length_b   1.000
_cell.length_c   1.000
_cell.angle_alpha   90.00
_cell.angle_beta   90.00
_cell.angle_gamma   90.00
#
_symmetry.space_group_name_H-M   'P 1'
#
loop_
_entity.id
_entity.type
_entity.pdbx_description
1 polymer ?
#
loop_
_entity_poly.entity_id
_entity_poly.type
_entity_poly.pdbx_seq_one_letter_code
_entity_poly.pdbx_strand_id
1 'polypeptide(L)'
;MPVSAVRPGKKPKKHPFGASAETLRKIFDLGSEFSFTTLLPSSSIGPVAAPELVRPAAETNKKVKLAPWTVNALALTPDEALQVLPDPPEIPSGSWRWMAAVARFAVSLVDRGQVLPGLVDGHARWIPQLIGEDEDHTRALDRAMPGVVRAEMAALPGYLVPVMVTAFADATARGRVDEIPPGQNPTAVERWMRALTTPDARVDGDLGELGQKLRDWHRSAAPPVGPLRTCFRLALPDEDSDDWRVEFLLQATADPSLTATAKDVWHGTGAANLLARHAKHPEEVLLAGLGRASRVYPELDAALRVSTPAELRTDPQGAYRFLRQSANALSLAGFGIQLPSALQRGPELGLKLKASSSAKGQSAVVSGGLGLNEILNYQWKLAVGEDELTEEEIAELAKAKAPLVRLRGKWVELDNARLRRALTFLEQSGEGEMTAGDLLQADSALAEQGVDVPVTDVVADGWLGDVLAGHIEDQLAPVSTPDNFTATLRPYQERGLAWLSFLSRRGLGGCLADDMGLGKTVQLLALIAAEGSRPNLLVCPMSVVGNWQREAARFTPDLRVHVHHGSGRVSGAELAAKVAESDLVITTYGVVSREHEELAGLGWHRVVLDEAQNIKNSGSKQARAVRALPAAHRIALTGTPVENRLAELWSVMEFANPGLLGPASTFRTKFAVPIERDKSETVTAALRRRTQPFILRRVKTDKEIISDLPEKIEMTEVCQLTAEQGSLYQAVVADMMERIENSEGMERRGLVLSTLSRLKQVCNHPAHLLKDGSRMPGRSGKLARLEEILDEALSEGDKVLCFTQFAEFGEMLRAHLTAKFEQPVLFLHGGVTKSQRDAMVERFQSDAGPPIFVLSLKAGGVGLNLTAASHVVHVDRWWNPAVEDQATDRAFRIGQRRNVQVRKFLCAGTVEDRVDAMIRSKKALAEMVVGTGEDWLTELSTNALRELFELAPDAVGEAA
;
A
#
# COMPACT_ATOMS: atom_id res chain seq x y z
N MET A 1 -41.70 4.98 -25.90
CA MET A 1 -42.14 3.57 -25.75
C MET A 1 -41.32 2.70 -26.68
N PRO A 2 -40.42 1.83 -26.18
CA PRO A 2 -39.83 0.79 -27.01
C PRO A 2 -40.54 -0.55 -26.78
N VAL A 3 -40.84 -1.12 -27.94
CA VAL A 3 -41.49 -2.38 -28.26
C VAL A 3 -40.98 -3.58 -27.43
N SER A 4 -41.93 -4.23 -26.77
CA SER A 4 -41.82 -5.58 -26.19
C SER A 4 -41.19 -6.56 -27.18
N ALA A 5 -39.94 -6.94 -26.93
CA ALA A 5 -39.29 -8.06 -27.61
C ALA A 5 -39.73 -9.41 -27.00
N VAL A 6 -41.04 -9.65 -26.92
CA VAL A 6 -41.56 -10.96 -26.52
C VAL A 6 -41.91 -11.73 -27.80
N ARG A 7 -41.12 -12.79 -28.11
CA ARG A 7 -41.50 -13.78 -29.11
C ARG A 7 -42.89 -14.35 -28.76
N PRO A 8 -43.81 -14.50 -29.73
CA PRO A 8 -45.17 -14.90 -29.45
C PRO A 8 -45.21 -16.36 -28.99
N GLY A 9 -45.73 -16.63 -27.78
CA GLY A 9 -46.03 -17.99 -27.36
C GLY A 9 -46.20 -18.27 -25.86
N LYS A 10 -45.67 -17.46 -24.93
CA LYS A 10 -45.86 -17.66 -23.48
C LYS A 10 -46.21 -16.36 -22.76
N LYS A 11 -47.36 -16.33 -22.07
CA LYS A 11 -47.73 -15.22 -21.17
C LYS A 11 -46.66 -15.09 -20.06
N PRO A 12 -46.14 -13.88 -19.79
CA PRO A 12 -45.16 -13.66 -18.73
C PRO A 12 -45.73 -14.03 -17.36
N LYS A 13 -44.93 -14.68 -16.52
CA LYS A 13 -45.31 -15.02 -15.15
C LYS A 13 -44.80 -13.93 -14.20
N LYS A 14 -45.49 -13.71 -13.07
CA LYS A 14 -45.00 -12.82 -12.01
C LYS A 14 -43.74 -13.42 -11.39
N HIS A 15 -42.71 -12.59 -11.19
CA HIS A 15 -41.45 -13.03 -10.60
C HIS A 15 -41.67 -13.48 -9.14
N PRO A 16 -41.30 -14.72 -8.77
CA PRO A 16 -41.63 -15.31 -7.47
C PRO A 16 -40.95 -14.59 -6.29
N PHE A 17 -39.83 -13.91 -6.54
CA PHE A 17 -39.08 -13.14 -5.54
C PHE A 17 -39.15 -11.62 -5.76
N GLY A 18 -40.07 -11.14 -6.61
CA GLY A 18 -40.24 -9.71 -6.83
C GLY A 18 -40.82 -9.05 -5.58
N ALA A 19 -40.20 -7.96 -5.12
CA ALA A 19 -40.74 -7.17 -4.01
C ALA A 19 -42.17 -6.68 -4.33
N SER A 20 -43.02 -6.58 -3.31
CA SER A 20 -44.30 -5.90 -3.46
C SER A 20 -44.06 -4.39 -3.61
N ALA A 21 -45.02 -3.69 -4.21
CA ALA A 21 -44.93 -2.25 -4.35
C ALA A 21 -44.91 -1.54 -2.97
N GLU A 22 -45.63 -2.10 -1.99
CA GLU A 22 -45.59 -1.67 -0.59
C GLU A 22 -44.19 -1.84 0.05
N THR A 23 -43.49 -2.95 -0.23
CA THR A 23 -42.11 -3.15 0.25
C THR A 23 -41.14 -2.16 -0.37
N LEU A 24 -41.28 -1.86 -1.66
CA LEU A 24 -40.43 -0.89 -2.33
C LEU A 24 -40.62 0.53 -1.76
N ARG A 25 -41.85 0.95 -1.47
CA ARG A 25 -42.15 2.24 -0.81
C ARG A 25 -41.60 2.36 0.61
N LYS A 26 -41.49 1.25 1.35
CA LYS A 26 -40.87 1.26 2.68
C LYS A 26 -39.35 1.48 2.63
N ILE A 27 -38.72 1.19 1.50
CA ILE A 27 -37.27 1.35 1.30
C ILE A 27 -36.97 2.73 0.70
N PHE A 28 -37.77 3.16 -0.27
CA PHE A 28 -37.63 4.47 -0.92
C PHE A 28 -38.98 5.18 -0.95
N ASP A 29 -39.04 6.39 -0.37
CA ASP A 29 -40.25 7.23 -0.35
C ASP A 29 -40.44 8.04 -1.65
N LEU A 30 -39.65 7.73 -2.69
CA LEU A 30 -39.60 8.45 -3.97
C LEU A 30 -39.93 7.50 -5.14
N GLY A 31 -40.36 8.07 -6.27
CA GLY A 31 -40.65 7.33 -7.50
C GLY A 31 -42.09 6.82 -7.64
N SER A 32 -42.44 6.50 -8.88
CA SER A 32 -43.80 6.03 -9.25
C SER A 32 -43.85 4.51 -9.40
N GLU A 33 -44.91 3.88 -8.89
CA GLU A 33 -45.09 2.43 -9.01
C GLU A 33 -45.32 2.04 -10.47
N PHE A 34 -44.52 1.08 -10.93
CA PHE A 34 -44.58 0.56 -12.28
C PHE A 34 -44.47 -0.96 -12.27
N SER A 35 -45.12 -1.62 -13.22
CA SER A 35 -44.92 -3.04 -13.45
C SER A 35 -44.52 -3.26 -14.90
N PHE A 36 -43.41 -3.98 -15.09
CA PHE A 36 -42.89 -4.22 -16.42
C PHE A 36 -42.41 -5.65 -16.59
N THR A 37 -42.34 -6.07 -17.85
CA THR A 37 -41.86 -7.39 -18.23
C THR A 37 -40.42 -7.28 -18.68
N THR A 38 -39.53 -8.01 -18.02
CA THR A 38 -38.11 -8.07 -18.36
C THR A 38 -37.67 -9.51 -18.62
N LEU A 39 -36.65 -9.66 -19.45
CA LEU A 39 -36.06 -10.95 -19.81
C LEU A 39 -34.97 -11.29 -18.79
N LEU A 40 -35.25 -12.23 -17.90
CA LEU A 40 -34.29 -12.65 -16.88
C LEU A 40 -33.75 -14.05 -17.18
N PRO A 41 -32.47 -14.31 -16.83
CA PRO A 41 -31.90 -15.66 -16.88
C PRO A 41 -32.81 -16.63 -16.13
N SER A 42 -33.29 -17.66 -16.83
CA SER A 42 -34.27 -18.61 -16.29
C SER A 42 -33.90 -20.04 -16.65
N SER A 43 -34.08 -20.94 -15.68
CA SER A 43 -33.98 -22.38 -15.88
C SER A 43 -35.36 -22.99 -16.18
N SER A 44 -35.43 -24.31 -16.36
CA SER A 44 -36.71 -25.02 -16.50
C SER A 44 -37.61 -24.95 -15.25
N ILE A 45 -37.07 -24.54 -14.09
CA ILE A 45 -37.77 -24.54 -12.79
C ILE A 45 -38.19 -23.12 -12.36
N GLY A 46 -37.57 -22.06 -12.89
CA GLY A 46 -37.87 -20.68 -12.48
C GLY A 46 -36.75 -19.68 -12.83
N PRO A 47 -36.85 -18.41 -12.38
CA PRO A 47 -35.82 -17.42 -12.57
C PRO A 47 -34.58 -17.76 -11.72
N VAL A 48 -33.40 -17.45 -12.25
CA VAL A 48 -32.13 -17.65 -11.56
C VAL A 48 -31.88 -16.48 -10.59
N ALA A 49 -31.29 -16.76 -9.43
CA ALA A 49 -30.99 -15.75 -8.42
C ALA A 49 -29.98 -14.71 -8.93
N ALA A 50 -30.09 -13.47 -8.45
CA ALA A 50 -29.11 -12.43 -8.73
C ALA A 50 -27.83 -12.71 -7.92
N PRO A 51 -26.65 -12.82 -8.57
CA PRO A 51 -25.41 -13.30 -7.92
C PRO A 51 -24.83 -12.35 -6.85
N GLU A 52 -25.43 -11.17 -6.64
CA GLU A 52 -24.86 -10.06 -5.85
C GLU A 52 -25.61 -9.78 -4.53
N LEU A 53 -26.80 -10.37 -4.28
CA LEU A 53 -27.67 -9.95 -3.16
C LEU A 53 -28.13 -11.06 -2.21
N VAL A 54 -28.16 -12.33 -2.62
CA VAL A 54 -28.47 -13.44 -1.70
C VAL A 54 -27.84 -14.72 -2.24
N ARG A 55 -26.82 -15.19 -1.53
CA ARG A 55 -26.07 -16.45 -1.68
C ARG A 55 -25.17 -16.49 -2.90
N PRO A 56 -24.07 -17.26 -2.82
CA PRO A 56 -23.22 -17.42 -3.97
C PRO A 56 -23.93 -18.32 -4.99
N ALA A 57 -23.38 -18.36 -6.19
CA ALA A 57 -24.06 -18.89 -7.36
C ALA A 57 -24.33 -20.39 -7.24
N ALA A 58 -25.57 -20.82 -6.99
CA ALA A 58 -25.98 -22.19 -7.28
C ALA A 58 -25.74 -22.49 -8.77
N GLU A 59 -24.87 -23.44 -9.09
CA GLU A 59 -24.63 -23.93 -10.45
C GLU A 59 -25.96 -24.39 -11.08
N THR A 60 -26.57 -23.57 -11.94
CA THR A 60 -27.54 -24.09 -12.88
C THR A 60 -26.78 -24.77 -14.01
N ASN A 61 -26.45 -26.05 -13.84
CA ASN A 61 -25.95 -26.98 -14.88
C ASN A 61 -27.02 -27.27 -15.98
N LYS A 62 -27.97 -26.35 -16.15
CA LYS A 62 -29.15 -26.43 -17.03
C LYS A 62 -29.04 -25.32 -18.06
N LYS A 63 -29.46 -25.59 -19.30
CA LYS A 63 -29.54 -24.56 -20.37
C LYS A 63 -30.37 -23.36 -19.90
N VAL A 64 -29.69 -22.33 -19.41
CA VAL A 64 -30.30 -21.05 -19.04
C VAL A 64 -30.73 -20.34 -20.31
N LYS A 65 -31.98 -19.89 -20.34
CA LYS A 65 -32.50 -19.07 -21.43
C LYS A 65 -33.13 -17.82 -20.83
N LEU A 66 -33.13 -16.75 -21.60
CA LEU A 66 -33.91 -15.57 -21.26
C LEU A 66 -35.40 -15.93 -21.33
N ALA A 67 -36.12 -15.79 -20.22
CA ALA A 67 -37.56 -15.95 -20.16
C ALA A 67 -38.22 -14.67 -19.62
N PRO A 68 -39.43 -14.33 -20.08
CA PRO A 68 -40.10 -13.10 -19.68
C PRO A 68 -40.76 -13.24 -18.30
N TRP A 69 -40.44 -12.30 -17.40
CA TRP A 69 -41.02 -12.19 -16.06
C TRP A 69 -41.57 -10.80 -15.81
N THR A 70 -42.71 -10.73 -15.12
CA THR A 70 -43.30 -9.49 -14.65
C THR A 70 -42.79 -9.16 -13.25
N VAL A 71 -42.19 -7.98 -13.09
CA VAL A 71 -41.68 -7.46 -11.81
C VAL A 71 -42.39 -6.15 -11.46
N ASN A 72 -42.49 -5.86 -10.16
CA ASN A 72 -42.84 -4.52 -9.69
C ASN A 72 -41.56 -3.71 -9.54
N ALA A 73 -41.61 -2.44 -9.87
CA ALA A 73 -40.49 -1.52 -9.75
C ALA A 73 -40.99 -0.13 -9.37
N LEU A 74 -40.06 0.69 -8.86
CA LEU A 74 -40.25 2.12 -8.73
C LEU A 74 -39.50 2.79 -9.88
N ALA A 75 -40.23 3.57 -10.69
CA ALA A 75 -39.65 4.41 -11.72
C ALA A 75 -39.24 5.73 -11.06
N LEU A 76 -37.92 5.94 -10.95
CA LEU A 76 -37.31 7.17 -10.45
C LEU A 76 -36.97 8.07 -11.63
N THR A 77 -37.26 9.36 -11.48
CA THR A 77 -36.66 10.40 -12.32
C THR A 77 -35.16 10.51 -12.04
N PRO A 78 -34.35 11.05 -12.98
CA PRO A 78 -32.91 11.24 -12.74
C PRO A 78 -32.60 12.06 -11.48
N ASP A 79 -33.42 13.08 -11.18
CA ASP A 79 -33.31 13.90 -9.96
C ASP A 79 -33.56 13.09 -8.68
N GLU A 80 -34.61 12.28 -8.63
CA GLU A 80 -34.88 11.39 -7.50
C GLU A 80 -33.78 10.34 -7.35
N ALA A 81 -33.27 9.78 -8.46
CA ALA A 81 -32.19 8.81 -8.42
C ALA A 81 -30.89 9.40 -7.86
N LEU A 82 -30.56 10.66 -8.16
CA LEU A 82 -29.39 11.36 -7.61
C LEU A 82 -29.47 11.58 -6.10
N GLN A 83 -30.67 11.64 -5.52
CA GLN A 83 -30.84 11.76 -4.06
C GLN A 83 -30.58 10.43 -3.34
N VAL A 84 -30.86 9.31 -4.02
CA VAL A 84 -30.83 7.98 -3.38
C VAL A 84 -29.50 7.25 -3.64
N LEU A 85 -28.92 7.38 -4.83
CA LEU A 85 -27.68 6.68 -5.21
C LEU A 85 -26.45 6.96 -4.31
N PRO A 86 -26.24 8.15 -3.73
CA PRO A 86 -25.13 8.43 -2.81
C PRO A 86 -25.20 7.68 -1.48
N ASP A 87 -26.41 7.38 -1.00
CA ASP A 87 -26.68 6.68 0.26
C ASP A 87 -27.10 5.23 -0.03
N PRO A 88 -26.15 4.28 -0.13
CA PRO A 88 -26.48 2.92 -0.44
C PRO A 88 -27.31 2.26 0.68
N PRO A 89 -28.22 1.34 0.34
CA PRO A 89 -28.81 0.45 1.35
C PRO A 89 -27.70 -0.39 2.03
N GLU A 90 -27.98 -0.96 3.23
CA GLU A 90 -27.00 -1.69 4.07
C GLU A 90 -26.12 -2.70 3.29
N ILE A 91 -26.63 -3.28 2.20
CA ILE A 91 -25.88 -4.17 1.29
C ILE A 91 -26.12 -3.77 -0.18
N PRO A 92 -25.26 -2.94 -0.79
CA PRO A 92 -25.45 -2.50 -2.18
C PRO A 92 -24.98 -3.57 -3.18
N SER A 93 -25.85 -3.91 -4.14
CA SER A 93 -25.50 -4.77 -5.28
C SER A 93 -24.42 -4.14 -6.17
N GLY A 94 -23.74 -4.94 -6.98
CA GLY A 94 -22.80 -4.44 -8.00
C GLY A 94 -23.50 -3.57 -9.05
N SER A 95 -24.78 -3.87 -9.33
CA SER A 95 -25.64 -3.02 -10.17
C SER A 95 -25.89 -1.63 -9.57
N TRP A 96 -26.13 -1.55 -8.26
CA TRP A 96 -26.24 -0.27 -7.54
C TRP A 96 -24.91 0.50 -7.56
N ARG A 97 -23.81 -0.17 -7.24
CA ARG A 97 -22.46 0.43 -7.23
C ARG A 97 -22.06 1.00 -8.59
N TRP A 98 -22.41 0.28 -9.66
CA TRP A 98 -22.18 0.76 -11.03
C TRP A 98 -23.03 2.00 -11.35
N MET A 99 -24.33 1.99 -11.03
CA MET A 99 -25.20 3.16 -11.22
C MET A 99 -24.72 4.37 -10.43
N ALA A 100 -24.28 4.18 -9.18
CA ALA A 100 -23.70 5.23 -8.35
C ALA A 100 -22.37 5.77 -8.92
N ALA A 101 -21.55 4.91 -9.54
CA ALA A 101 -20.34 5.35 -10.23
C ALA A 101 -20.66 6.22 -11.47
N VAL A 102 -21.65 5.82 -12.28
CA VAL A 102 -22.13 6.62 -13.42
C VAL A 102 -22.68 7.98 -12.95
N ALA A 103 -23.48 7.99 -11.88
CA ALA A 103 -24.01 9.22 -11.30
C ALA A 103 -22.90 10.15 -10.78
N ARG A 104 -21.92 9.63 -10.02
CA ARG A 104 -20.77 10.43 -9.56
C ARG A 104 -19.94 11.00 -10.70
N PHE A 105 -19.74 10.22 -11.77
CA PHE A 105 -19.03 10.70 -12.96
C PHE A 105 -19.80 11.84 -13.64
N ALA A 106 -21.12 11.70 -13.81
CA ALA A 106 -21.96 12.76 -14.35
C ALA A 106 -21.96 14.03 -13.49
N VAL A 107 -22.06 13.91 -12.16
CA VAL A 107 -21.96 15.03 -11.22
C VAL A 107 -20.60 15.73 -11.35
N SER A 108 -19.51 14.96 -11.43
CA SER A 108 -18.16 15.49 -11.64
C SER A 108 -18.02 16.27 -12.95
N LEU A 109 -18.68 15.86 -14.04
CA LEU A 109 -18.69 16.62 -15.29
C LEU A 109 -19.38 17.99 -15.10
N VAL A 110 -20.47 18.06 -14.33
CA VAL A 110 -21.14 19.33 -13.99
C VAL A 110 -20.28 20.18 -13.05
N ASP A 111 -19.63 19.58 -12.04
CA ASP A 111 -18.71 20.27 -11.13
C ASP A 111 -17.54 20.93 -11.86
N ARG A 112 -17.05 20.27 -12.91
CA ARG A 112 -15.98 20.77 -13.79
C ARG A 112 -16.48 21.77 -14.85
N GLY A 113 -17.77 22.08 -14.88
CA GLY A 113 -18.37 22.98 -15.88
C GLY A 113 -18.39 22.40 -17.31
N GLN A 114 -18.26 21.08 -17.46
CA GLN A 114 -18.20 20.38 -18.74
C GLN A 114 -19.60 19.98 -19.25
N VAL A 115 -20.56 20.88 -19.20
CA VAL A 115 -21.91 20.69 -19.77
C VAL A 115 -22.29 21.87 -20.63
N LEU A 116 -22.98 21.59 -21.74
CA LEU A 116 -23.49 22.63 -22.64
C LEU A 116 -24.99 22.45 -22.87
N PRO A 117 -25.75 23.54 -22.97
CA PRO A 117 -27.16 23.44 -23.27
C PRO A 117 -27.37 22.93 -24.71
N GLY A 118 -28.45 22.20 -24.92
CA GLY A 118 -28.73 21.53 -26.18
C GLY A 118 -30.22 21.30 -26.40
N LEU A 119 -30.51 20.74 -27.56
CA LEU A 119 -31.86 20.38 -27.99
C LEU A 119 -31.84 18.97 -28.59
N VAL A 120 -32.54 18.03 -27.96
CA VAL A 120 -32.65 16.62 -28.38
C VAL A 120 -34.12 16.29 -28.55
N ASP A 121 -34.55 15.95 -29.77
CA ASP A 121 -35.94 15.57 -30.10
C ASP A 121 -37.03 16.55 -29.59
N GLY A 122 -36.76 17.86 -29.63
CA GLY A 122 -37.69 18.89 -29.14
C GLY A 122 -37.66 19.10 -27.62
N HIS A 123 -36.70 18.49 -26.92
CA HIS A 123 -36.46 18.67 -25.49
C HIS A 123 -35.16 19.44 -25.23
N ALA A 124 -35.26 20.47 -24.39
CA ALA A 124 -34.11 21.21 -23.88
C ALA A 124 -33.33 20.34 -22.87
N ARG A 125 -32.01 20.18 -23.04
CA ARG A 125 -31.17 19.34 -22.18
C ARG A 125 -29.80 19.97 -21.96
N TRP A 126 -29.23 19.81 -20.78
CA TRP A 126 -27.79 19.98 -20.57
C TRP A 126 -27.07 18.70 -20.99
N ILE A 127 -26.15 18.84 -21.94
CA ILE A 127 -25.44 17.74 -22.58
C ILE A 127 -23.97 17.78 -22.12
N PRO A 128 -23.46 16.70 -21.52
CA PRO A 128 -22.07 16.63 -21.06
C PRO A 128 -21.09 16.63 -22.23
N GLN A 129 -19.94 17.28 -22.03
CA GLN A 129 -18.81 17.28 -22.95
C GLN A 129 -17.77 16.29 -22.45
N LEU A 130 -17.58 15.19 -23.18
CA LEU A 130 -16.55 14.20 -22.87
C LEU A 130 -15.25 14.59 -23.59
N ILE A 131 -14.18 14.83 -22.83
CA ILE A 131 -12.90 15.33 -23.34
C ILE A 131 -11.77 14.42 -22.86
N GLY A 132 -10.92 13.94 -23.79
CA GLY A 132 -9.71 13.20 -23.45
C GLY A 132 -9.97 11.97 -22.57
N GLU A 133 -9.45 12.00 -21.34
CA GLU A 133 -9.57 10.90 -20.36
C GLU A 133 -11.03 10.61 -19.95
N ASP A 134 -11.96 11.56 -20.10
CA ASP A 134 -13.39 11.35 -19.82
C ASP A 134 -14.02 10.32 -20.78
N GLU A 135 -13.53 10.23 -22.02
CA GLU A 135 -13.97 9.21 -22.99
C GLU A 135 -13.45 7.83 -22.61
N ASP A 136 -12.21 7.74 -22.14
CA ASP A 136 -11.64 6.48 -21.63
C ASP A 136 -12.41 5.99 -20.40
N HIS A 137 -12.77 6.92 -19.50
CA HIS A 137 -13.60 6.63 -18.33
C HIS A 137 -15.00 6.13 -18.73
N THR A 138 -15.62 6.77 -19.72
CA THR A 138 -16.93 6.35 -20.26
C THR A 138 -16.84 4.94 -20.87
N ARG A 139 -15.77 4.65 -21.63
CA ARG A 139 -15.50 3.32 -22.19
C ARG A 139 -15.25 2.27 -21.09
N ALA A 140 -14.60 2.64 -20.00
CA ALA A 140 -14.41 1.77 -18.84
C ALA A 140 -15.74 1.44 -18.15
N LEU A 141 -16.62 2.43 -17.96
CA LEU A 141 -17.97 2.23 -17.43
C LEU A 141 -18.83 1.32 -18.31
N ASP A 142 -18.73 1.45 -19.63
CA ASP A 142 -19.44 0.60 -20.60
C ASP A 142 -18.96 -0.85 -20.54
N ARG A 143 -17.64 -1.08 -20.45
CA ARG A 143 -17.05 -2.42 -20.25
C ARG A 143 -17.46 -3.04 -18.92
N ALA A 144 -17.57 -2.24 -17.87
CA ALA A 144 -17.95 -2.66 -16.53
C ALA A 144 -19.47 -2.82 -16.33
N MET A 145 -20.29 -2.58 -17.37
CA MET A 145 -21.75 -2.59 -17.26
C MET A 145 -22.30 -3.98 -16.83
N PRO A 146 -23.07 -4.04 -15.72
CA PRO A 146 -23.67 -5.28 -15.23
C PRO A 146 -24.68 -5.89 -16.21
N GLY A 147 -24.77 -7.22 -16.23
CA GLY A 147 -25.63 -7.95 -17.16
C GLY A 147 -27.13 -7.64 -17.03
N VAL A 148 -27.62 -7.36 -15.82
CA VAL A 148 -29.04 -7.01 -15.57
C VAL A 148 -29.44 -5.69 -16.23
N VAL A 149 -28.50 -4.75 -16.31
CA VAL A 149 -28.71 -3.44 -16.95
C VAL A 149 -28.83 -3.58 -18.48
N ARG A 150 -28.24 -4.63 -19.05
CA ARG A 150 -28.35 -4.97 -20.49
C ARG A 150 -29.59 -5.80 -20.84
N ALA A 151 -30.39 -6.23 -19.86
CA ALA A 151 -31.44 -7.23 -20.07
C ALA A 151 -32.75 -6.65 -20.63
N GLU A 152 -33.03 -5.37 -20.43
CA GLU A 152 -34.29 -4.72 -20.86
C GLU A 152 -34.28 -4.33 -22.35
N MET A 153 -33.10 -4.07 -22.92
CA MET A 153 -32.96 -3.69 -24.32
C MET A 153 -31.90 -4.57 -24.97
N ALA A 154 -32.18 -5.09 -26.16
CA ALA A 154 -31.17 -5.59 -27.09
C ALA A 154 -30.27 -4.45 -27.61
N ALA A 155 -29.91 -3.49 -26.75
CA ALA A 155 -29.13 -2.32 -27.08
C ALA A 155 -27.67 -2.72 -27.25
N LEU A 156 -27.10 -2.24 -28.35
CA LEU A 156 -25.69 -2.38 -28.67
C LEU A 156 -24.85 -1.74 -27.54
N PRO A 157 -23.73 -2.36 -27.13
CA PRO A 157 -22.73 -1.74 -26.25
C PRO A 157 -22.40 -0.31 -26.73
N GLY A 158 -22.28 0.64 -25.81
CA GLY A 158 -21.97 2.04 -26.13
C GLY A 158 -23.15 3.01 -26.22
N TYR A 159 -24.41 2.57 -26.09
CA TYR A 159 -25.58 3.50 -26.10
C TYR A 159 -26.04 3.93 -24.70
N LEU A 160 -26.08 3.00 -23.73
CA LEU A 160 -26.76 3.24 -22.46
C LEU A 160 -25.97 4.15 -21.50
N VAL A 161 -24.64 3.99 -21.41
CA VAL A 161 -23.81 4.85 -20.54
C VAL A 161 -23.91 6.32 -20.95
N PRO A 162 -23.75 6.71 -22.22
CA PRO A 162 -23.93 8.10 -22.64
C PRO A 162 -25.31 8.67 -22.30
N VAL A 163 -26.37 7.87 -22.46
CA VAL A 163 -27.75 8.29 -22.11
C VAL A 163 -27.89 8.55 -20.62
N MET A 164 -27.37 7.65 -19.78
CA MET A 164 -27.42 7.81 -18.32
C MET A 164 -26.55 8.98 -17.83
N VAL A 165 -25.33 9.13 -18.36
CA VAL A 165 -24.45 10.26 -18.03
C VAL A 165 -25.11 11.57 -18.43
N THR A 166 -25.76 11.63 -19.61
CA THR A 166 -26.50 12.82 -20.05
C THR A 166 -27.70 13.11 -19.14
N ALA A 167 -28.48 12.10 -18.76
CA ALA A 167 -29.65 12.29 -17.90
C ALA A 167 -29.27 12.77 -16.50
N PHE A 168 -28.21 12.21 -15.89
CA PHE A 168 -27.73 12.65 -14.58
C PHE A 168 -27.05 14.02 -14.64
N ALA A 169 -26.32 14.31 -15.71
CA ALA A 169 -25.73 15.65 -15.91
C ALA A 169 -26.83 16.70 -16.09
N ASP A 170 -27.91 16.39 -16.83
CA ASP A 170 -29.07 17.28 -17.02
C ASP A 170 -29.78 17.61 -15.71
N ALA A 171 -30.10 16.58 -14.91
CA ALA A 171 -30.70 16.76 -13.59
C ALA A 171 -29.79 17.55 -12.63
N THR A 172 -28.51 17.19 -12.56
CA THR A 172 -27.53 17.88 -11.71
C THR A 172 -27.37 19.35 -12.11
N ALA A 173 -27.33 19.66 -13.41
CA ALA A 173 -27.21 21.02 -13.91
C ALA A 173 -28.47 21.84 -13.60
N ARG A 174 -29.67 21.27 -13.79
CA ARG A 174 -30.95 21.92 -13.46
C ARG A 174 -31.06 22.27 -11.99
N GLY A 175 -30.59 21.39 -11.10
CA GLY A 175 -30.57 21.66 -9.65
C GLY A 175 -29.58 22.76 -9.21
N ARG A 176 -28.73 23.26 -10.12
CA ARG A 176 -27.69 24.28 -9.84
C ARG A 176 -27.92 25.61 -10.54
N VAL A 177 -28.94 25.69 -11.40
CA VAL A 177 -29.24 26.88 -12.19
C VAL A 177 -30.60 27.42 -11.74
N ASP A 178 -30.69 28.72 -11.47
CA ASP A 178 -31.92 29.36 -11.05
C ASP A 178 -33.02 29.29 -12.14
N GLU A 179 -34.27 29.13 -11.72
CA GLU A 179 -35.40 29.09 -12.65
C GLU A 179 -35.61 30.44 -13.33
N ILE A 180 -35.72 30.41 -14.67
CA ILE A 180 -36.01 31.61 -15.46
C ILE A 180 -37.54 31.87 -15.43
N PRO A 181 -38.00 33.07 -14.99
CA PRO A 181 -39.41 33.37 -14.88
C PRO A 181 -40.11 33.46 -16.26
N PRO A 182 -41.42 33.16 -16.33
CA PRO A 182 -42.19 33.23 -17.58
C PRO A 182 -42.33 34.66 -18.10
N GLY A 183 -42.01 34.89 -19.37
CA GLY A 183 -42.34 36.12 -20.10
C GLY A 183 -43.80 36.15 -20.59
N GLN A 184 -44.36 37.33 -20.84
CA GLN A 184 -45.75 37.50 -21.30
C GLN A 184 -46.02 36.98 -22.72
N ASN A 185 -45.00 36.89 -23.59
CA ASN A 185 -45.08 36.30 -24.93
C ASN A 185 -43.70 35.77 -25.36
N PRO A 186 -43.29 34.59 -24.86
CA PRO A 186 -41.92 34.13 -25.00
C PRO A 186 -41.64 33.58 -26.41
N THR A 187 -40.54 34.04 -27.01
CA THR A 187 -39.96 33.51 -28.25
C THR A 187 -39.61 32.02 -28.13
N ALA A 188 -39.34 31.34 -29.25
CA ALA A 188 -38.91 29.94 -29.22
C ALA A 188 -37.62 29.72 -28.40
N VAL A 189 -36.70 30.70 -28.44
CA VAL A 189 -35.45 30.67 -27.66
C VAL A 189 -35.71 30.91 -26.18
N GLU A 190 -36.58 31.84 -25.80
CA GLU A 190 -36.95 32.06 -24.39
C GLU A 190 -37.71 30.87 -23.80
N ARG A 191 -38.56 30.22 -24.58
CA ARG A 191 -39.20 28.95 -24.18
C ARG A 191 -38.18 27.83 -24.00
N TRP A 192 -37.18 27.74 -24.88
CA TRP A 192 -36.08 26.78 -24.72
C TRP A 192 -35.19 27.07 -23.50
N MET A 193 -34.81 28.33 -23.26
CA MET A 193 -34.00 28.70 -22.10
C MET A 193 -34.73 28.40 -20.79
N ARG A 194 -36.03 28.71 -20.71
CA ARG A 194 -36.85 28.34 -19.55
C ARG A 194 -36.94 26.82 -19.39
N ALA A 195 -37.14 26.09 -20.48
CA ALA A 195 -37.19 24.62 -20.47
C ALA A 195 -35.86 23.97 -20.02
N LEU A 196 -34.71 24.68 -20.05
CA LEU A 196 -33.43 24.21 -19.49
C LEU A 196 -33.35 24.32 -17.96
N THR A 197 -34.22 25.10 -17.34
CA THR A 197 -34.21 25.34 -15.88
C THR A 197 -35.43 24.73 -15.18
N THR A 198 -36.48 24.36 -15.93
CA THR A 198 -37.70 23.76 -15.38
C THR A 198 -37.76 22.24 -15.57
N PRO A 199 -38.45 21.46 -14.70
CA PRO A 199 -38.62 20.03 -14.89
C PRO A 199 -39.27 19.62 -16.23
N ASP A 200 -40.14 20.48 -16.79
CA ASP A 200 -40.66 20.31 -18.15
C ASP A 200 -39.62 20.78 -19.18
N ALA A 201 -39.00 19.81 -19.84
CA ALA A 201 -37.99 20.04 -20.86
C ALA A 201 -38.58 20.28 -22.26
N ARG A 202 -39.90 20.17 -22.46
CA ARG A 202 -40.52 20.23 -23.79
C ARG A 202 -40.54 21.66 -24.34
N VAL A 203 -40.18 21.80 -25.60
CA VAL A 203 -40.24 23.08 -26.31
C VAL A 203 -41.13 22.93 -27.55
N ASP A 204 -42.27 23.62 -27.58
CA ASP A 204 -43.17 23.61 -28.73
C ASP A 204 -42.80 24.70 -29.76
N GLY A 205 -42.84 24.41 -31.06
CA GLY A 205 -42.61 25.38 -32.15
C GLY A 205 -41.59 24.92 -33.19
N ASP A 206 -41.25 25.80 -34.15
CA ASP A 206 -40.17 25.55 -35.11
C ASP A 206 -38.81 25.84 -34.45
N LEU A 207 -38.00 24.79 -34.31
CA LEU A 207 -36.70 24.81 -33.62
C LEU A 207 -35.55 24.46 -34.57
N GLY A 208 -35.79 24.40 -35.89
CA GLY A 208 -34.81 23.95 -36.87
C GLY A 208 -33.51 24.77 -36.85
N GLU A 209 -33.64 26.09 -36.87
CA GLU A 209 -32.48 27.01 -36.87
C GLU A 209 -31.72 26.99 -35.53
N LEU A 210 -32.45 27.01 -34.41
CA LEU A 210 -31.87 26.94 -33.06
C LEU A 210 -31.11 25.63 -32.87
N GLY A 211 -31.72 24.50 -33.24
CA GLY A 211 -31.09 23.18 -33.15
C GLY A 211 -29.82 23.09 -34.00
N GLN A 212 -29.79 23.72 -35.18
CA GLN A 212 -28.59 23.77 -36.00
C GLN A 212 -27.46 24.57 -35.33
N LYS A 213 -27.76 25.78 -34.83
CA LYS A 213 -26.80 26.63 -34.12
C LYS A 213 -26.24 25.96 -32.86
N LEU A 214 -27.07 25.24 -32.11
CA LEU A 214 -26.63 24.47 -30.94
C LEU A 214 -25.71 23.33 -31.34
N ARG A 215 -26.02 22.57 -32.40
CA ARG A 215 -25.11 21.53 -32.91
C ARG A 215 -23.77 22.09 -33.38
N ASP A 216 -23.78 23.27 -33.98
CA ASP A 216 -22.55 23.96 -34.39
C ASP A 216 -21.72 24.40 -33.18
N TRP A 217 -22.37 24.90 -32.12
CA TRP A 217 -21.72 25.23 -30.86
C TRP A 217 -21.10 24.00 -30.19
N HIS A 218 -21.83 22.88 -30.08
CA HIS A 218 -21.34 21.61 -29.57
C HIS A 218 -20.11 21.11 -30.34
N ARG A 219 -20.17 21.13 -31.68
CA ARG A 219 -19.02 20.77 -32.54
C ARG A 219 -17.81 21.68 -32.35
N SER A 220 -18.03 22.96 -32.04
CA SER A 220 -16.94 23.91 -31.75
C SER A 220 -16.32 23.73 -30.37
N ALA A 221 -17.05 23.12 -29.43
CA ALA A 221 -16.63 22.95 -28.04
C ALA A 221 -15.95 21.59 -27.79
N ALA A 222 -16.34 20.54 -28.52
CA ALA A 222 -15.65 19.26 -28.47
C ALA A 222 -14.22 19.37 -29.05
N PRO A 223 -13.19 18.80 -28.42
CA PRO A 223 -11.91 18.52 -29.06
C PRO A 223 -12.13 17.76 -30.36
N PRO A 224 -11.50 18.13 -31.50
CA PRO A 224 -11.37 17.18 -32.57
C PRO A 224 -10.60 16.00 -31.97
N VAL A 225 -11.26 14.84 -31.88
CA VAL A 225 -10.60 13.55 -31.70
C VAL A 225 -9.87 13.29 -33.02
N GLY A 226 -8.73 13.95 -33.14
CA GLY A 226 -7.83 13.90 -34.26
C GLY A 226 -6.49 13.36 -33.81
N PRO A 227 -5.70 12.81 -34.73
CA PRO A 227 -4.36 12.33 -34.41
C PRO A 227 -3.40 13.47 -34.02
N LEU A 228 -3.82 14.73 -34.16
CA LEU A 228 -3.07 15.94 -33.85
C LEU A 228 -3.88 16.85 -32.90
N ARG A 229 -3.19 17.50 -31.95
CA ARG A 229 -3.74 18.52 -31.04
C ARG A 229 -2.83 19.76 -30.98
N THR A 230 -3.41 20.93 -30.76
CA THR A 230 -2.65 22.17 -30.53
C THR A 230 -1.99 22.12 -29.14
N CYS A 231 -0.75 22.60 -29.07
CA CYS A 231 0.05 22.62 -27.87
C CYS A 231 0.65 24.01 -27.63
N PHE A 232 0.78 24.41 -26.36
CA PHE A 232 1.39 25.67 -25.94
C PHE A 232 2.66 25.38 -25.14
N ARG A 233 3.75 26.06 -25.49
CA ARG A 233 5.04 25.98 -24.78
C ARG A 233 5.41 27.34 -24.19
N LEU A 234 5.61 27.40 -22.89
CA LEU A 234 6.19 28.59 -22.26
C LEU A 234 7.71 28.56 -22.47
N ALA A 235 8.28 29.55 -23.14
CA ALA A 235 9.72 29.69 -23.32
C ALA A 235 10.30 30.71 -22.33
N LEU A 236 11.47 30.38 -21.79
CA LEU A 236 12.23 31.29 -20.92
C LEU A 236 12.79 32.47 -21.75
N PRO A 237 12.88 33.67 -21.17
CA PRO A 237 13.50 34.82 -21.80
C PRO A 237 15.03 34.66 -21.88
N ASP A 238 15.67 35.37 -22.82
CA ASP A 238 17.12 35.40 -23.00
C ASP A 238 17.81 36.23 -21.88
N GLU A 239 19.13 36.07 -21.67
CA GLU A 239 19.85 36.61 -20.49
C GLU A 239 19.73 38.14 -20.29
N ASP A 240 19.49 38.90 -21.37
CA ASP A 240 19.40 40.38 -21.37
C ASP A 240 17.99 40.92 -21.66
N SER A 241 16.95 40.08 -21.61
CA SER A 241 15.57 40.48 -21.89
C SER A 241 14.58 39.91 -20.86
N ASP A 242 13.48 40.64 -20.62
CA ASP A 242 12.32 40.15 -19.87
C ASP A 242 11.18 39.69 -20.81
N ASP A 243 11.49 39.42 -22.09
CA ASP A 243 10.52 39.02 -23.10
C ASP A 243 10.13 37.54 -22.96
N TRP A 244 9.13 37.29 -22.12
CA TRP A 244 8.50 35.99 -22.04
C TRP A 244 7.67 35.71 -23.30
N ARG A 245 7.59 34.45 -23.71
CA ARG A 245 6.76 34.05 -24.85
C ARG A 245 6.10 32.70 -24.66
N VAL A 246 4.86 32.60 -25.11
CA VAL A 246 4.13 31.34 -25.24
C VAL A 246 4.13 30.97 -26.72
N GLU A 247 4.87 29.93 -27.08
CA GLU A 247 4.99 29.42 -28.44
C GLU A 247 3.86 28.45 -28.75
N PHE A 248 3.36 28.48 -29.99
CA PHE A 248 2.30 27.59 -30.46
C PHE A 248 2.91 26.42 -31.21
N LEU A 249 2.41 25.21 -30.94
CA LEU A 249 2.87 23.97 -31.54
C LEU A 249 1.70 23.09 -31.95
N LEU A 250 1.99 22.14 -32.82
CA LEU A 250 1.12 21.03 -33.16
C LEU A 250 1.77 19.73 -32.66
N GLN A 251 1.03 18.91 -31.93
CA GLN A 251 1.52 17.69 -31.26
C GLN A 251 0.69 16.48 -31.68
N ALA A 252 1.32 15.32 -31.88
CA ALA A 252 0.59 14.08 -32.12
C ALA A 252 -0.05 13.56 -30.82
N THR A 253 -1.32 13.13 -30.88
CA THR A 253 -2.08 12.68 -29.71
C THR A 253 -1.61 11.31 -29.21
N ALA A 254 -1.18 10.42 -30.12
CA ALA A 254 -0.70 9.07 -29.80
C ALA A 254 0.78 9.03 -29.36
N ASP A 255 1.59 9.99 -29.80
CA ASP A 255 3.01 10.12 -29.43
C ASP A 255 3.31 11.59 -29.08
N PRO A 256 3.20 11.96 -27.79
CA PRO A 256 3.43 13.32 -27.33
C PRO A 256 4.85 13.85 -27.57
N SER A 257 5.83 12.98 -27.87
CA SER A 257 7.20 13.41 -28.19
C SER A 257 7.30 14.08 -29.56
N LEU A 258 6.35 13.78 -30.47
CA LEU A 258 6.36 14.28 -31.84
C LEU A 258 5.60 15.61 -31.92
N THR A 259 6.36 16.70 -32.07
CA THR A 259 5.85 18.08 -32.12
C THR A 259 6.43 18.87 -33.29
N ALA A 260 5.66 19.82 -33.82
CA ALA A 260 6.12 20.82 -34.78
C ALA A 260 5.74 22.21 -34.32
N THR A 261 6.61 23.20 -34.53
CA THR A 261 6.30 24.59 -34.20
C THR A 261 5.26 25.16 -35.16
N ALA A 262 4.47 26.14 -34.74
CA ALA A 262 3.54 26.81 -35.64
C ALA A 262 4.22 27.42 -36.86
N LYS A 263 5.44 27.97 -36.72
CA LYS A 263 6.25 28.47 -37.84
C LYS A 263 6.49 27.37 -38.87
N ASP A 264 6.90 26.18 -38.42
CA ASP A 264 7.12 25.02 -39.29
C ASP A 264 5.84 24.55 -39.99
N VAL A 265 4.70 24.57 -39.27
CA VAL A 265 3.39 24.19 -39.81
C VAL A 265 2.93 25.17 -40.89
N TRP A 266 3.08 26.49 -40.68
CA TRP A 266 2.68 27.50 -41.68
C TRP A 266 3.55 27.49 -42.93
N HIS A 267 4.85 27.19 -42.79
CA HIS A 267 5.79 27.15 -43.91
C HIS A 267 5.92 25.78 -44.57
N GLY A 268 5.33 24.73 -44.00
CA GLY A 268 5.42 23.36 -44.51
C GLY A 268 6.84 22.77 -44.44
N THR A 269 7.62 23.17 -43.43
CA THR A 269 9.04 22.81 -43.29
C THR A 269 9.30 21.96 -42.04
N GLY A 270 10.44 21.26 -41.99
CA GLY A 270 10.90 20.56 -40.78
C GLY A 270 9.97 19.46 -40.27
N ALA A 271 9.64 19.48 -38.98
CA ALA A 271 8.84 18.46 -38.30
C ALA A 271 7.37 18.40 -38.76
N ALA A 272 6.88 19.44 -39.46
CA ALA A 272 5.53 19.44 -40.04
C ALA A 272 5.33 18.29 -41.06
N ASN A 273 6.39 17.91 -41.79
CA ASN A 273 6.35 16.79 -42.75
C ASN A 273 6.14 15.41 -42.09
N LEU A 274 6.56 15.26 -40.83
CA LEU A 274 6.35 14.03 -40.05
C LEU A 274 4.90 13.94 -39.54
N LEU A 275 4.31 15.09 -39.19
CA LEU A 275 2.91 15.21 -38.76
C LEU A 275 1.92 15.14 -39.94
N ALA A 276 2.32 15.52 -41.15
CA ALA A 276 1.51 15.40 -42.37
C ALA A 276 1.07 13.95 -42.70
N ARG A 277 1.75 12.94 -42.12
CA ARG A 277 1.32 11.52 -42.21
C ARG A 277 0.05 11.23 -41.41
N HIS A 278 -0.26 12.08 -40.43
CA HIS A 278 -1.36 11.92 -39.49
C HIS A 278 -2.58 12.79 -39.86
N ALA A 279 -2.39 13.93 -40.53
CA ALA A 279 -3.50 14.76 -41.03
C ALA A 279 -3.15 15.38 -42.38
N LYS A 280 -4.15 15.45 -43.29
CA LYS A 280 -3.98 16.01 -44.65
C LYS A 280 -3.72 17.53 -44.66
N HIS A 281 -4.22 18.25 -43.64
CA HIS A 281 -4.14 19.72 -43.51
C HIS A 281 -3.79 20.11 -42.06
N PRO A 282 -2.52 19.96 -41.61
CA PRO A 282 -2.10 20.28 -40.24
C PRO A 282 -2.28 21.78 -39.88
N GLU A 283 -2.20 22.68 -40.85
CA GLU A 283 -2.43 24.11 -40.72
C GLU A 283 -3.86 24.46 -40.30
N GLU A 284 -4.86 23.76 -40.85
CA GLU A 284 -6.27 23.94 -40.48
C GLU A 284 -6.54 23.46 -39.05
N VAL A 285 -5.90 22.36 -38.64
CA VAL A 285 -6.01 21.81 -37.28
C VAL A 285 -5.40 22.78 -36.27
N LEU A 286 -4.23 23.36 -36.59
CA LEU A 286 -3.58 24.36 -35.74
C LEU A 286 -4.43 25.62 -35.62
N LEU A 287 -4.95 26.16 -36.74
CA LEU A 287 -5.78 27.37 -36.73
C LEU A 287 -7.10 27.16 -35.98
N ALA A 288 -7.77 26.03 -36.20
CA ALA A 288 -9.00 25.67 -35.49
C ALA A 288 -8.74 25.47 -33.99
N GLY A 289 -7.62 24.87 -33.61
CA GLY A 289 -7.22 24.72 -32.22
C GLY A 289 -6.91 26.05 -31.54
N LEU A 290 -6.18 26.94 -32.20
CA LEU A 290 -5.89 28.29 -31.72
C LEU A 290 -7.17 29.14 -31.56
N GLY A 291 -8.08 29.07 -32.53
CA GLY A 291 -9.38 29.73 -32.45
C GLY A 291 -10.21 29.24 -31.25
N ARG A 292 -10.13 27.96 -30.88
CA ARG A 292 -10.79 27.42 -29.67
C ARG A 292 -10.06 27.81 -28.39
N ALA A 293 -8.74 27.80 -28.40
CA ALA A 293 -7.92 28.18 -27.25
C ALA A 293 -8.14 29.65 -26.86
N SER A 294 -8.45 30.54 -27.81
CA SER A 294 -8.76 31.96 -27.52
C SER A 294 -9.91 32.14 -26.53
N ARG A 295 -10.87 31.21 -26.51
CA ARG A 295 -12.02 31.24 -25.58
C ARG A 295 -11.62 30.92 -24.13
N VAL A 296 -10.55 30.14 -23.95
CA VAL A 296 -10.02 29.70 -22.65
C VAL A 296 -8.87 30.61 -22.20
N TYR A 297 -8.10 31.13 -23.14
CA TYR A 297 -6.99 32.05 -22.93
C TYR A 297 -7.17 33.32 -23.79
N PRO A 298 -7.95 34.31 -23.33
CA PRO A 298 -8.32 35.49 -24.11
C PRO A 298 -7.14 36.35 -24.59
N GLU A 299 -6.00 36.32 -23.89
CA GLU A 299 -4.79 37.05 -24.31
C GLU A 299 -4.25 36.57 -25.66
N LEU A 300 -4.62 35.35 -26.07
CA LEU A 300 -4.30 34.78 -27.37
C LEU A 300 -4.87 35.59 -28.53
N ASP A 301 -5.98 36.33 -28.34
CA ASP A 301 -6.62 37.14 -29.38
C ASP A 301 -5.65 38.14 -30.02
N ALA A 302 -4.72 38.69 -29.24
CA ALA A 302 -3.71 39.61 -29.75
C ALA A 302 -2.77 38.91 -30.75
N ALA A 303 -2.41 37.65 -30.49
CA ALA A 303 -1.55 36.85 -31.35
C ALA A 303 -2.26 36.32 -32.60
N LEU A 304 -3.59 36.23 -32.61
CA LEU A 304 -4.38 35.73 -33.76
C LEU A 304 -4.69 36.80 -34.82
N ARG A 305 -4.29 38.07 -34.62
CA ARG A 305 -4.52 39.17 -35.57
C ARG A 305 -3.56 39.16 -36.77
N VAL A 306 -2.57 38.27 -36.77
CA VAL A 306 -1.61 38.11 -37.86
C VAL A 306 -1.93 36.88 -38.70
N SER A 307 -1.53 36.89 -39.98
CA SER A 307 -1.84 35.82 -40.94
C SER A 307 -1.20 34.47 -40.62
N THR A 308 -0.12 34.45 -39.84
CA THR A 308 0.63 33.24 -39.44
C THR A 308 0.97 33.30 -37.94
N PRO A 309 0.01 33.05 -37.05
CA PRO A 309 0.21 33.17 -35.60
C PRO A 309 1.16 32.09 -35.09
N ALA A 310 2.27 32.48 -34.46
CA ALA A 310 3.30 31.55 -34.03
C ALA A 310 3.65 31.60 -32.53
N GLU A 311 3.52 32.77 -31.92
CA GLU A 311 3.89 33.02 -30.52
C GLU A 311 3.03 34.16 -29.96
N LEU A 312 2.83 34.15 -28.64
CA LEU A 312 2.30 35.27 -27.86
C LEU A 312 3.44 35.81 -26.98
N ARG A 313 3.79 37.09 -27.16
CA ARG A 313 4.75 37.78 -26.28
C ARG A 313 4.04 38.27 -25.03
N THR A 314 4.68 38.08 -23.88
CA THR A 314 4.11 38.38 -22.56
C THR A 314 5.20 38.89 -21.61
N ASP A 315 4.80 39.44 -20.48
CA ASP A 315 5.68 39.88 -19.40
C ASP A 315 5.78 38.80 -18.30
N PRO A 316 6.64 38.96 -17.27
CA PRO A 316 6.74 37.97 -16.19
C PRO A 316 5.40 37.71 -15.46
N GLN A 317 4.53 38.71 -15.38
CA GLN A 317 3.21 38.54 -14.76
C GLN A 317 2.26 37.71 -15.63
N GLY A 318 2.27 37.93 -16.94
CA GLY A 318 1.50 37.16 -17.91
C GLY A 318 2.03 35.73 -18.06
N ALA A 319 3.35 35.52 -18.00
CA ALA A 319 3.95 34.19 -17.94
C ALA A 319 3.51 33.41 -16.68
N TYR A 320 3.48 34.09 -15.52
CA TYR A 320 2.96 33.51 -14.29
C TYR A 320 1.46 33.19 -14.36
N ARG A 321 0.65 34.10 -14.90
CA ARG A 321 -0.79 33.87 -15.12
C ARG A 321 -1.00 32.68 -16.08
N PHE A 322 -0.20 32.57 -17.12
CA PHE A 322 -0.21 31.39 -17.98
C PHE A 322 0.13 30.12 -17.19
N LEU A 323 1.23 30.12 -16.42
CA LEU A 323 1.67 28.97 -15.62
C LEU A 323 0.60 28.49 -14.62
N ARG A 324 -0.02 29.40 -13.87
CA ARG A 324 -0.93 29.06 -12.76
C ARG A 324 -2.39 28.93 -13.16
N GLN A 325 -2.85 29.70 -14.14
CA GLN A 325 -4.28 29.77 -14.48
C GLN A 325 -4.54 29.14 -15.86
N SER A 326 -3.88 29.65 -16.89
CA SER A 326 -4.22 29.27 -18.28
C SER A 326 -3.72 27.89 -18.67
N ALA A 327 -2.55 27.45 -18.19
CA ALA A 327 -1.96 26.16 -18.52
C ALA A 327 -2.87 25.00 -18.09
N ASN A 328 -3.39 25.03 -16.86
CA ASN A 328 -4.31 24.01 -16.38
C ASN A 328 -5.65 24.07 -17.12
N ALA A 329 -6.22 25.28 -17.32
CA ALA A 329 -7.48 25.44 -18.04
C ALA A 329 -7.37 24.95 -19.50
N LEU A 330 -6.25 25.21 -20.17
CA LEU A 330 -5.96 24.71 -21.52
C LEU A 330 -5.74 23.20 -21.53
N SER A 331 -5.03 22.65 -20.54
CA SER A 331 -4.86 21.19 -20.41
C SER A 331 -6.21 20.47 -20.22
N LEU A 332 -7.09 21.00 -19.35
CA LEU A 332 -8.44 20.50 -19.13
C LEU A 332 -9.33 20.63 -20.36
N ALA A 333 -9.09 21.66 -21.20
CA ALA A 333 -9.75 21.82 -22.49
C ALA A 333 -9.16 20.92 -23.60
N GLY A 334 -8.20 20.05 -23.28
CA GLY A 334 -7.63 19.05 -24.19
C GLY A 334 -6.42 19.54 -25.02
N PHE A 335 -5.83 20.69 -24.68
CA PHE A 335 -4.61 21.18 -25.33
C PHE A 335 -3.35 20.58 -24.71
N GLY A 336 -2.28 20.41 -25.51
CA GLY A 336 -0.98 20.01 -24.99
C GLY A 336 -0.28 21.18 -24.28
N ILE A 337 0.39 20.94 -23.16
CA ILE A 337 1.14 21.97 -22.43
C ILE A 337 2.59 21.53 -22.22
N GLN A 338 3.55 22.40 -22.56
CA GLN A 338 4.97 22.21 -22.29
C GLN A 338 5.49 23.38 -21.46
N LEU A 339 6.02 23.10 -20.27
CA LEU A 339 6.60 24.10 -19.38
C LEU A 339 8.10 23.84 -19.23
N PRO A 340 8.94 24.87 -19.00
CA PRO A 340 10.37 24.69 -18.76
C PRO A 340 10.61 23.84 -17.51
N SER A 341 11.56 22.89 -17.57
CA SER A 341 11.93 22.05 -16.43
C SER A 341 12.34 22.85 -15.19
N ALA A 342 12.98 24.01 -15.40
CA ALA A 342 13.37 24.95 -14.34
C ALA A 342 12.18 25.56 -13.57
N LEU A 343 10.98 25.60 -14.15
CA LEU A 343 9.76 26.11 -13.50
C LEU A 343 8.82 24.98 -13.08
N GLN A 344 8.98 23.77 -13.64
CA GLN A 344 8.28 22.56 -13.19
C GLN A 344 8.87 22.00 -11.88
N ARG A 345 10.17 22.21 -11.65
CA ARG A 345 10.93 21.78 -10.46
C ARG A 345 11.89 22.87 -9.98
N GLY A 346 11.45 24.13 -10.06
CA GLY A 346 12.26 25.26 -9.58
C GLY A 346 12.54 25.14 -8.08
N PRO A 347 13.66 25.71 -7.60
CA PRO A 347 13.97 25.67 -6.18
C PRO A 347 12.87 26.43 -5.41
N GLU A 348 12.14 25.73 -4.56
CA GLU A 348 11.08 26.33 -3.74
C GLU A 348 11.70 27.14 -2.60
N LEU A 349 10.94 28.16 -2.15
CA LEU A 349 11.25 28.91 -0.94
C LEU A 349 11.13 27.97 0.27
N GLY A 350 12.14 27.95 1.12
CA GLY A 350 12.23 27.11 2.30
C GLY A 350 12.84 27.80 3.51
N LEU A 351 12.76 27.13 4.66
CA LEU A 351 13.42 27.54 5.89
C LEU A 351 14.54 26.55 6.25
N LYS A 352 15.73 27.06 6.60
CA LYS A 352 16.82 26.29 7.19
C LYS A 352 16.89 26.57 8.69
N LEU A 353 16.92 25.51 9.50
CA LEU A 353 17.07 25.60 10.95
C LEU A 353 18.53 25.33 11.34
N LYS A 354 19.15 26.25 12.07
CA LYS A 354 20.45 26.05 12.71
C LYS A 354 20.25 25.92 14.22
N ALA A 355 20.87 24.93 14.85
CA ALA A 355 20.80 24.74 16.29
C ALA A 355 22.17 24.49 16.92
N SER A 356 22.40 25.05 18.10
CA SER A 356 23.64 24.91 18.86
C SER A 356 23.34 24.64 20.34
N SER A 357 24.21 23.86 20.99
CA SER A 357 24.04 23.55 22.43
C SER A 357 24.28 24.81 23.28
N SER A 358 23.44 25.02 24.30
CA SER A 358 23.53 26.20 25.16
C SER A 358 24.75 26.10 26.11
N ALA A 359 25.72 27.00 25.95
CA ALA A 359 26.98 26.99 26.71
C ALA A 359 26.86 27.28 28.22
N LYS A 360 25.66 27.43 28.78
CA LYS A 360 25.43 27.88 30.18
C LYS A 360 25.18 26.77 31.21
N GLY A 361 25.39 25.50 30.85
CA GLY A 361 25.09 24.33 31.70
C GLY A 361 26.28 23.48 32.16
N GLN A 362 27.52 23.99 32.21
CA GLN A 362 28.66 23.22 32.76
C GLN A 362 28.66 23.23 34.30
N SER A 363 27.66 22.61 34.95
CA SER A 363 27.76 22.12 36.33
C SER A 363 26.48 21.38 36.77
N ALA A 364 26.36 20.11 36.37
CA ALA A 364 25.76 19.03 37.17
C ALA A 364 25.85 17.74 36.36
N VAL A 365 26.95 16.99 36.54
CA VAL A 365 27.00 15.58 36.17
C VAL A 365 26.12 14.82 37.17
N VAL A 366 24.81 14.81 36.92
CA VAL A 366 23.90 13.83 37.51
C VAL A 366 23.56 12.83 36.42
N SER A 367 23.80 11.57 36.74
CA SER A 367 23.61 10.39 35.92
C SER A 367 22.25 10.31 35.22
N GLY A 368 22.25 10.40 33.89
CA GLY A 368 21.20 9.91 32.99
C GLY A 368 20.06 10.90 32.69
N GLY A 369 19.86 11.25 31.41
CA GLY A 369 18.55 11.72 30.92
C GLY A 369 18.48 13.07 30.20
N LEU A 370 19.46 13.45 29.38
CA LEU A 370 19.39 14.64 28.53
C LEU A 370 19.49 14.28 27.03
N GLY A 371 18.67 13.32 26.57
CA GLY A 371 18.59 12.96 25.15
C GLY A 371 17.71 13.95 24.39
N LEU A 372 16.49 13.52 24.02
CA LEU A 372 15.51 14.36 23.33
C LEU A 372 15.05 15.60 24.12
N ASN A 373 15.31 15.64 25.43
CA ASN A 373 14.93 16.76 26.30
C ASN A 373 16.05 17.80 26.49
N GLU A 374 17.20 17.66 25.82
CA GLU A 374 18.27 18.67 25.86
C GLU A 374 17.79 19.98 25.21
N ILE A 375 18.03 21.11 25.89
CA ILE A 375 17.65 22.45 25.41
C ILE A 375 18.76 22.99 24.50
N LEU A 376 18.39 23.33 23.27
CA LEU A 376 19.25 23.88 22.23
C LEU A 376 18.81 25.30 21.86
N ASN A 377 19.79 26.15 21.58
CA ASN A 377 19.54 27.44 20.95
C ASN A 377 19.31 27.21 19.47
N TYR A 378 18.30 27.84 18.88
CA TYR A 378 18.01 27.73 17.45
C TYR A 378 17.95 29.08 16.75
N GLN A 379 18.20 29.06 15.45
CA GLN A 379 18.08 30.19 14.53
C GLN A 379 17.53 29.70 13.19
N TRP A 380 16.45 30.33 12.72
CA TRP A 380 15.86 30.10 11.40
C TRP A 380 16.44 31.04 10.36
N LYS A 381 16.64 30.53 9.14
CA LYS A 381 17.07 31.31 7.98
C LYS A 381 16.22 30.98 6.75
N LEU A 382 16.03 31.96 5.87
CA LEU A 382 15.34 31.76 4.60
C LEU A 382 16.31 31.19 3.55
N ALA A 383 15.85 30.22 2.76
CA ALA A 383 16.64 29.60 1.70
C ALA A 383 15.80 29.37 0.44
N VAL A 384 16.47 29.25 -0.70
CA VAL A 384 15.87 28.86 -1.99
C VAL A 384 16.59 27.61 -2.47
N GLY A 385 15.89 26.46 -2.40
CA GLY A 385 16.55 25.16 -2.54
C GLY A 385 17.59 24.95 -1.44
N GLU A 386 18.86 24.77 -1.81
CA GLU A 386 19.96 24.55 -0.87
C GLU A 386 20.70 25.82 -0.43
N ASP A 387 20.45 26.94 -1.09
CA ASP A 387 21.21 28.18 -0.89
C ASP A 387 20.54 29.09 0.16
N GLU A 388 21.29 29.46 1.21
CA GLU A 388 20.87 30.50 2.17
C GLU A 388 20.78 31.87 1.46
N LEU A 389 19.67 32.58 1.69
CA LEU A 389 19.49 33.95 1.20
C LEU A 389 20.16 34.96 2.14
N THR A 390 20.84 35.94 1.54
CA THR A 390 21.40 37.10 2.25
C THR A 390 20.31 38.12 2.59
N GLU A 391 20.57 39.00 3.57
CA GLU A 391 19.62 40.09 3.91
C GLU A 391 19.32 40.99 2.70
N GLU A 392 20.30 41.21 1.83
CA GLU A 392 20.16 41.96 0.58
C GLU A 392 19.21 41.25 -0.40
N GLU A 393 19.40 39.95 -0.63
CA GLU A 393 18.52 39.13 -1.48
C GLU A 393 17.10 39.06 -0.90
N ILE A 394 16.94 38.93 0.43
CA ILE A 394 15.62 38.97 1.09
C ILE A 394 14.94 40.32 0.86
N ALA A 395 15.67 41.43 0.97
CA ALA A 395 15.14 42.76 0.73
C ALA A 395 14.76 42.98 -0.75
N GLU A 396 15.51 42.41 -1.70
CA GLU A 396 15.15 42.42 -3.12
C GLU A 396 13.87 41.60 -3.39
N LEU A 397 13.75 40.41 -2.80
CA LEU A 397 12.56 39.56 -2.93
C LEU A 397 11.31 40.22 -2.32
N ALA A 398 11.46 40.90 -1.19
CA ALA A 398 10.37 41.65 -0.56
C ALA A 398 9.92 42.86 -1.40
N LYS A 399 10.82 43.46 -2.19
CA LYS A 399 10.53 44.58 -3.10
C LYS A 399 9.96 44.12 -4.44
N ALA A 400 10.26 42.90 -4.87
CA ALA A 400 9.79 42.34 -6.12
C ALA A 400 8.25 42.24 -6.12
N LYS A 401 7.60 42.96 -7.04
CA LYS A 401 6.15 42.89 -7.23
C LYS A 401 5.73 41.77 -8.19
N ALA A 402 6.69 41.18 -8.89
CA ALA A 402 6.46 40.10 -9.84
C ALA A 402 6.64 38.72 -9.15
N PRO A 403 5.75 37.75 -9.41
CA PRO A 403 5.82 36.42 -8.82
C PRO A 403 6.89 35.49 -9.44
N LEU A 404 7.51 35.90 -10.54
CA LEU A 404 8.69 35.25 -11.11
C LEU A 404 9.87 36.20 -10.98
N VAL A 405 10.90 35.79 -10.23
CA VAL A 405 12.10 36.59 -9.98
C VAL A 405 13.33 35.81 -10.37
N ARG A 406 14.32 36.51 -10.92
CA ARG A 406 15.61 35.93 -11.26
C ARG A 406 16.58 36.05 -10.08
N LEU A 407 16.91 34.94 -9.44
CA LEU A 407 17.90 34.85 -8.38
C LEU A 407 19.13 34.07 -8.89
N ARG A 408 20.31 34.69 -8.82
CA ARG A 408 21.60 34.06 -9.22
C ARG A 408 21.54 33.39 -10.60
N GLY A 409 20.87 34.03 -11.56
CA GLY A 409 20.73 33.53 -12.94
C GLY A 409 19.66 32.44 -13.15
N LYS A 410 18.90 32.05 -12.11
CA LYS A 410 17.79 31.09 -12.20
C LYS A 410 16.45 31.76 -11.93
N TRP A 411 15.40 31.34 -12.65
CA TRP A 411 14.04 31.79 -12.40
C TRP A 411 13.41 31.02 -11.25
N VAL A 412 12.89 31.74 -10.27
CA VAL A 412 12.25 31.19 -9.07
C VAL A 412 10.83 31.73 -8.97
N GLU A 413 9.89 30.84 -8.70
CA GLU A 413 8.51 31.21 -8.43
C GLU A 413 8.36 31.61 -6.96
N LEU A 414 7.83 32.81 -6.72
CA LEU A 414 7.60 33.37 -5.40
C LEU A 414 6.11 33.59 -5.17
N ASP A 415 5.58 32.86 -4.19
CA ASP A 415 4.30 33.20 -3.58
C ASP A 415 4.53 34.32 -2.56
N ASN A 416 4.17 35.54 -2.96
CA ASN A 416 4.30 36.73 -2.13
C ASN A 416 3.56 36.62 -0.78
N ALA A 417 2.47 35.83 -0.69
CA ALA A 417 1.77 35.63 0.56
C ALA A 417 2.53 34.67 1.49
N ARG A 418 3.13 33.60 0.94
CA ARG A 418 4.01 32.69 1.70
C ARG A 418 5.28 33.39 2.16
N LEU A 419 5.94 34.17 1.30
CA LEU A 419 7.13 34.94 1.64
C LEU A 419 6.85 35.89 2.82
N ARG A 420 5.74 36.63 2.79
CA ARG A 420 5.37 37.53 3.90
C ARG A 420 5.17 36.78 5.22
N ARG A 421 4.48 35.64 5.20
CA ARG A 421 4.30 34.81 6.42
C ARG A 421 5.63 34.30 6.96
N ALA A 422 6.54 33.86 6.08
CA ALA A 422 7.88 33.43 6.48
C ALA A 422 8.69 34.58 7.11
N LEU A 423 8.65 35.78 6.53
CA LEU A 423 9.32 36.95 7.08
C LEU A 423 8.75 37.36 8.44
N THR A 424 7.41 37.38 8.58
CA THR A 424 6.77 37.65 9.88
C THR A 424 7.15 36.60 10.94
N PHE A 425 7.26 35.33 10.55
CA PHE A 425 7.74 34.28 11.44
C PHE A 425 9.20 34.49 11.87
N LEU A 426 10.09 34.84 10.94
CA LEU A 426 11.49 35.14 11.26
C LEU A 426 11.64 36.35 12.19
N GLU A 427 10.78 37.36 12.06
CA GLU A 427 10.77 38.53 12.95
C GLU A 427 10.28 38.21 14.37
N GLN A 428 9.32 37.29 14.53
CA GLN A 428 8.69 36.97 15.81
C GLN A 428 9.35 35.81 16.56
N SER A 429 9.82 34.81 15.82
CA SER A 429 10.26 33.49 16.31
C SER A 429 11.51 32.99 15.57
N GLY A 430 12.30 33.91 14.99
CA GLY A 430 13.51 33.55 14.25
C GLY A 430 14.60 32.91 15.10
N GLU A 431 14.66 33.24 16.39
CA GLU A 431 15.65 32.73 17.35
C GLU A 431 14.99 32.36 18.68
N GLY A 432 15.50 31.33 19.36
CA GLY A 432 14.99 30.93 20.68
C GLY A 432 15.64 29.66 21.25
N GLU A 433 14.98 29.08 22.26
CA GLU A 433 15.36 27.81 22.88
C GLU A 433 14.29 26.75 22.57
N MET A 434 14.70 25.54 22.17
CA MET A 434 13.81 24.40 21.95
C MET A 434 14.48 23.09 22.38
N THR A 435 13.71 22.02 22.58
CA THR A 435 14.31 20.71 22.89
C THR A 435 14.83 20.01 21.61
N ALA A 436 15.78 19.09 21.75
CA ALA A 436 16.24 18.25 20.66
C ALA A 436 15.09 17.44 20.00
N GLY A 437 14.07 17.04 20.78
CA GLY A 437 12.86 16.40 20.28
C GLY A 437 11.97 17.34 19.45
N ASP A 438 11.82 18.59 19.88
CA ASP A 438 11.07 19.61 19.14
C ASP A 438 11.77 19.96 17.82
N LEU A 439 13.10 20.00 17.82
CA LEU A 439 13.90 20.23 16.63
C LEU A 439 13.67 19.14 15.56
N LEU A 440 13.59 17.87 15.97
CA LEU A 440 13.24 16.76 15.07
C LEU A 440 11.78 16.84 14.58
N GLN A 441 10.96 17.68 15.22
CA GLN A 441 9.57 17.98 14.87
C GLN A 441 9.37 19.38 14.27
N ALA A 442 10.44 20.08 13.87
CA ALA A 442 10.35 21.48 13.46
C ALA A 442 9.33 21.74 12.32
N ASP A 443 9.21 20.84 11.34
CA ASP A 443 8.15 20.93 10.30
C ASP A 443 6.73 20.92 10.89
N SER A 444 6.52 20.16 11.96
CA SER A 444 5.22 20.09 12.63
C SER A 444 4.91 21.35 13.40
N ALA A 445 5.92 21.91 14.10
CA ALA A 445 5.78 23.15 14.84
C ALA A 445 5.45 24.34 13.92
N LEU A 446 6.11 24.44 12.76
CA LEU A 446 5.83 25.47 11.76
C LEU A 446 4.39 25.40 11.23
N ALA A 447 3.92 24.18 10.92
CA ALA A 447 2.57 23.97 10.42
C ALA A 447 1.49 24.38 11.44
N GLU A 448 1.71 24.15 12.75
CA GLU A 448 0.80 24.57 13.81
C GLU A 448 0.73 26.10 13.96
N GLN A 449 1.82 26.81 13.63
CA GLN A 449 1.87 28.28 13.61
C GLN A 449 1.37 28.90 12.29
N GLY A 450 0.84 28.09 11.37
CA GLY A 450 0.30 28.57 10.09
C GLY A 450 1.36 29.01 9.08
N VAL A 451 2.62 28.61 9.28
CA VAL A 451 3.72 28.86 8.35
C VAL A 451 3.74 27.74 7.31
N ASP A 452 3.21 28.03 6.12
CA ASP A 452 3.16 27.12 4.98
C ASP A 452 4.43 27.24 4.10
N VAL A 453 5.60 27.01 4.73
CA VAL A 453 6.91 26.99 4.07
C VAL A 453 7.66 25.74 4.55
N PRO A 454 8.20 24.90 3.65
CA PRO A 454 8.90 23.67 4.02
C PRO A 454 10.23 23.95 4.72
N VAL A 455 10.61 23.10 5.68
CA VAL A 455 11.99 23.08 6.19
C VAL A 455 12.85 22.34 5.19
N THR A 456 13.75 23.05 4.52
CA THR A 456 14.64 22.46 3.52
C THR A 456 15.82 21.77 4.17
N ASP A 457 16.31 22.31 5.29
CA ASP A 457 17.46 21.74 5.99
C ASP A 457 17.46 22.03 7.48
N VAL A 458 18.10 21.15 8.24
CA VAL A 458 18.27 21.23 9.69
C VAL A 458 19.71 20.90 10.03
N VAL A 459 20.45 21.91 10.45
CA VAL A 459 21.84 21.82 10.89
C VAL A 459 21.85 21.96 12.40
N ALA A 460 22.44 21.00 13.10
CA ALA A 460 22.67 21.11 14.53
C ALA A 460 24.16 20.93 14.83
N ASP A 461 24.66 21.51 15.92
CA ASP A 461 26.01 21.25 16.42
C ASP A 461 26.02 20.06 17.41
N GLY A 462 27.19 19.45 17.57
CA GLY A 462 27.40 18.35 18.52
C GLY A 462 26.68 17.07 18.11
N TRP A 463 26.27 16.27 19.10
CA TRP A 463 25.77 14.91 18.85
C TRP A 463 24.50 14.88 17.98
N LEU A 464 23.63 15.89 18.09
CA LEU A 464 22.40 15.95 17.30
C LEU A 464 22.69 16.28 15.83
N GLY A 465 23.70 17.11 15.58
CA GLY A 465 24.23 17.40 14.25
C GLY A 465 24.74 16.16 13.55
N ASP A 466 25.60 15.41 14.24
CA ASP A 466 26.19 14.17 13.72
C ASP A 466 25.11 13.12 13.42
N VAL A 467 24.11 13.02 14.31
CA VAL A 467 22.93 12.17 14.16
C VAL A 467 22.10 12.56 12.93
N LEU A 468 21.82 13.85 12.74
CA LEU A 468 21.03 14.38 11.62
C LEU A 468 21.75 14.31 10.28
N ALA A 469 23.09 14.42 10.30
CA ALA A 469 23.93 14.32 9.11
C ALA A 469 24.19 12.87 8.70
N GLY A 470 23.76 11.87 9.50
CA GLY A 470 23.94 10.46 9.20
C GLY A 470 25.35 9.92 9.47
N HIS A 471 26.20 10.69 10.15
CA HIS A 471 27.60 10.35 10.46
C HIS A 471 27.75 9.64 11.83
N ILE A 472 26.69 8.94 12.28
CA ILE A 472 26.73 8.23 13.57
C ILE A 472 27.86 7.21 13.60
N GLU A 473 28.11 6.54 12.47
CA GLU A 473 29.13 5.50 12.36
C GLU A 473 30.56 6.04 12.57
N ASP A 474 30.84 7.28 12.17
CA ASP A 474 32.17 7.91 12.30
C ASP A 474 32.52 8.28 13.74
N GLN A 475 31.51 8.38 14.61
CA GLN A 475 31.62 8.79 16.01
C GLN A 475 31.46 7.63 17.01
N LEU A 476 31.22 6.40 16.53
CA LEU A 476 31.12 5.22 17.40
C LEU A 476 32.47 4.92 18.02
N ALA A 477 32.67 5.36 19.27
CA ALA A 477 33.81 4.94 20.06
C ALA A 477 33.80 3.41 20.18
N PRO A 478 34.90 2.71 19.80
CA PRO A 478 34.97 1.26 19.92
C PRO A 478 34.71 0.85 21.37
N VAL A 479 33.69 0.02 21.58
CA VAL A 479 33.44 -0.60 22.87
C VAL A 479 34.13 -1.96 22.86
N SER A 480 35.18 -2.11 23.65
CA SER A 480 35.84 -3.41 23.80
C SER A 480 34.88 -4.43 24.38
N THR A 481 34.99 -5.68 23.93
CA THR A 481 34.22 -6.80 24.50
C THR A 481 34.51 -6.86 26.02
N PRO A 482 33.49 -6.90 26.89
CA PRO A 482 33.69 -6.91 28.35
C PRO A 482 34.50 -8.12 28.81
N ASP A 483 35.35 -7.95 29.82
CA ASP A 483 36.23 -9.01 30.32
C ASP A 483 35.46 -10.25 30.85
N ASN A 484 34.21 -10.04 31.29
CA ASN A 484 33.29 -11.07 31.79
C ASN A 484 32.37 -11.66 30.68
N PHE A 485 32.67 -11.42 29.41
CA PHE A 485 31.91 -11.92 28.27
C PHE A 485 32.60 -13.10 27.59
N THR A 486 31.97 -14.27 27.61
CA THR A 486 32.55 -15.55 27.16
C THR A 486 32.33 -15.82 25.67
N ALA A 487 32.60 -14.82 24.81
CA ALA A 487 32.64 -14.96 23.36
C ALA A 487 33.38 -13.80 22.68
N THR A 488 33.91 -14.03 21.48
CA THR A 488 34.46 -12.97 20.64
C THR A 488 33.39 -12.43 19.69
N LEU A 489 33.03 -11.16 19.85
CA LEU A 489 32.13 -10.48 18.93
C LEU A 489 32.76 -10.35 17.54
N ARG A 490 31.94 -10.46 16.50
CA ARG A 490 32.36 -10.14 15.12
C ARG A 490 32.43 -8.63 14.91
N PRO A 491 33.19 -8.11 13.93
CA PRO A 491 33.34 -6.67 13.72
C PRO A 491 32.01 -5.92 13.60
N TYR A 492 31.02 -6.49 12.91
CA TYR A 492 29.69 -5.87 12.85
C TYR A 492 28.99 -5.91 14.22
N GLN A 493 29.13 -6.98 15.01
CA GLN A 493 28.54 -7.07 16.35
C GLN A 493 29.18 -6.06 17.31
N GLU A 494 30.49 -5.80 17.18
CA GLU A 494 31.18 -4.75 17.92
C GLU A 494 30.66 -3.35 17.53
N ARG A 495 30.45 -3.10 16.23
CA ARG A 495 29.79 -1.85 15.77
C ARG A 495 28.37 -1.70 16.35
N GLY A 496 27.61 -2.80 16.38
CA GLY A 496 26.26 -2.79 16.96
C GLY A 496 26.27 -2.58 18.47
N LEU A 497 27.24 -3.15 19.19
CA LEU A 497 27.48 -2.88 20.61
C LEU A 497 27.83 -1.40 20.84
N ALA A 498 28.73 -0.84 20.05
CA ALA A 498 29.11 0.57 20.12
C ALA A 498 27.91 1.50 19.87
N TRP A 499 27.09 1.18 18.87
CA TRP A 499 25.84 1.91 18.57
C TRP A 499 24.85 1.85 19.73
N LEU A 500 24.61 0.66 20.29
CA LEU A 500 23.72 0.53 21.45
C LEU A 500 24.24 1.27 22.69
N SER A 501 25.57 1.26 22.93
CA SER A 501 26.17 1.99 24.04
C SER A 501 26.09 3.51 23.83
N PHE A 502 26.25 3.98 22.59
CA PHE A 502 26.07 5.39 22.23
C PHE A 502 24.66 5.89 22.59
N LEU A 503 23.64 5.11 22.23
CA LEU A 503 22.23 5.41 22.54
C LEU A 503 21.96 5.37 24.05
N SER A 504 22.45 4.32 24.73
CA SER A 504 22.28 4.14 26.18
C SER A 504 22.85 5.31 27.00
N ARG A 505 24.07 5.77 26.67
CA ARG A 505 24.73 6.90 27.34
C ARG A 505 23.96 8.23 27.19
N ARG A 506 23.16 8.36 26.14
CA ARG A 506 22.36 9.56 25.84
C ARG A 506 20.89 9.41 26.23
N GLY A 507 20.48 8.27 26.78
CA GLY A 507 19.09 7.99 27.13
C GLY A 507 18.16 7.94 25.90
N LEU A 508 18.70 7.67 24.71
CA LEU A 508 17.93 7.51 23.48
C LEU A 508 17.61 6.04 23.29
N GLY A 509 16.41 5.70 22.84
CA GLY A 509 16.08 4.32 22.50
C GLY A 509 16.51 3.95 21.08
N GLY A 510 16.53 2.65 20.80
CA GLY A 510 16.92 2.13 19.49
C GLY A 510 16.16 0.87 19.08
N CYS A 511 16.11 0.63 17.78
CA CYS A 511 15.59 -0.58 17.16
C CYS A 511 16.75 -1.33 16.47
N LEU A 512 17.18 -2.45 17.05
CA LEU A 512 18.14 -3.36 16.43
C LEU A 512 17.37 -4.35 15.55
N ALA A 513 17.38 -4.06 14.26
CA ALA A 513 16.61 -4.74 13.22
C ALA A 513 17.47 -5.65 12.32
N ASP A 514 18.58 -6.17 12.84
CA ASP A 514 19.43 -7.12 12.14
C ASP A 514 18.67 -8.39 11.71
N ASP A 515 19.00 -8.93 10.54
CA ASP A 515 18.52 -10.22 10.09
C ASP A 515 18.71 -11.31 11.15
N MET A 516 17.75 -12.22 11.20
CA MET A 516 17.72 -13.23 12.24
C MET A 516 18.90 -14.19 12.12
N GLY A 517 19.70 -14.30 13.19
CA GLY A 517 20.91 -15.14 13.17
C GLY A 517 22.21 -14.36 13.13
N LEU A 518 22.15 -13.03 12.94
CA LEU A 518 23.29 -12.13 13.11
C LEU A 518 23.70 -11.90 14.58
N GLY A 519 22.96 -12.47 15.54
CA GLY A 519 23.32 -12.43 16.96
C GLY A 519 22.90 -11.16 17.70
N LYS A 520 21.64 -10.70 17.51
CA LYS A 520 21.04 -9.62 18.31
C LYS A 520 21.10 -9.89 19.83
N THR A 521 20.83 -11.14 20.22
CA THR A 521 20.91 -11.60 21.61
C THR A 521 22.30 -11.42 22.21
N VAL A 522 23.33 -11.84 21.47
CA VAL A 522 24.74 -11.72 21.87
C VAL A 522 25.14 -10.24 22.02
N GLN A 523 24.73 -9.37 21.09
CA GLN A 523 24.99 -7.92 21.15
C GLN A 523 24.34 -7.27 22.38
N LEU A 524 23.08 -7.64 22.70
CA LEU A 524 22.42 -7.13 23.89
C LEU A 524 23.08 -7.62 25.19
N LEU A 525 23.43 -8.91 25.27
CA LEU A 525 24.11 -9.46 26.45
C LEU A 525 25.47 -8.80 26.67
N ALA A 526 26.22 -8.55 25.59
CA ALA A 526 27.47 -7.79 25.67
C ALA A 526 27.26 -6.37 26.19
N LEU A 527 26.18 -5.70 25.77
CA LEU A 527 25.83 -4.37 26.27
C LEU A 527 25.46 -4.38 27.76
N ILE A 528 24.69 -5.38 28.21
CA ILE A 528 24.35 -5.53 29.64
C ILE A 528 25.61 -5.81 30.46
N ALA A 529 26.49 -6.70 29.97
CA ALA A 529 27.75 -7.00 30.64
C ALA A 529 28.68 -5.77 30.71
N ALA A 530 28.72 -4.94 29.66
CA ALA A 530 29.55 -3.74 29.59
C ALA A 530 29.11 -2.62 30.56
N GLU A 531 27.81 -2.46 30.79
CA GLU A 531 27.25 -1.37 31.60
C GLU A 531 27.04 -1.74 33.08
N GLY A 532 27.22 -3.00 33.44
CA GLY A 532 27.21 -3.50 34.83
C GLY A 532 25.84 -3.83 35.40
N SER A 533 25.82 -4.12 36.71
CA SER A 533 24.66 -4.65 37.44
C SER A 533 23.59 -3.59 37.72
N ARG A 534 22.58 -3.53 36.85
CA ARG A 534 21.35 -2.76 37.01
C ARG A 534 20.17 -3.58 36.52
N PRO A 535 18.94 -3.41 37.05
CA PRO A 535 17.80 -4.22 36.66
C PRO A 535 17.39 -3.93 35.21
N ASN A 536 17.62 -4.89 34.31
CA ASN A 536 17.14 -4.87 32.93
C ASN A 536 15.92 -5.80 32.80
N LEU A 537 14.85 -5.34 32.15
CA LEU A 537 13.69 -6.16 31.82
C LEU A 537 13.71 -6.56 30.34
N LEU A 538 13.72 -7.86 30.06
CA LEU A 538 13.51 -8.41 28.73
C LEU A 538 12.10 -8.98 28.62
N VAL A 539 11.34 -8.48 27.66
CA VAL A 539 10.00 -8.95 27.31
C VAL A 539 10.09 -9.67 25.96
N CYS A 540 9.85 -10.97 25.95
CA CYS A 540 9.97 -11.79 24.73
C CYS A 540 8.78 -12.75 24.56
N PRO A 541 8.57 -13.35 23.38
CA PRO A 541 7.63 -14.46 23.22
C PRO A 541 7.99 -15.64 24.12
N MET A 542 6.98 -16.40 24.55
CA MET A 542 7.21 -17.54 25.44
C MET A 542 8.18 -18.57 24.82
N SER A 543 8.14 -18.73 23.52
CA SER A 543 8.96 -19.70 22.80
C SER A 543 10.47 -19.44 22.90
N VAL A 544 10.91 -18.20 23.14
CA VAL A 544 12.33 -17.82 23.16
C VAL A 544 12.90 -17.58 24.57
N VAL A 545 12.07 -17.60 25.62
CA VAL A 545 12.52 -17.44 27.03
C VAL A 545 13.64 -18.42 27.37
N GLY A 546 13.48 -19.70 27.00
CA GLY A 546 14.50 -20.72 27.26
C GLY A 546 15.79 -20.50 26.47
N ASN A 547 15.71 -19.91 25.28
CA ASN A 547 16.88 -19.57 24.48
C ASN A 547 17.67 -18.44 25.12
N TRP A 548 17.01 -17.37 25.55
CA TRP A 548 17.65 -16.27 26.29
C TRP A 548 18.33 -16.74 27.56
N GLN A 549 17.70 -17.62 28.33
CA GLN A 549 18.30 -18.20 29.53
C GLN A 549 19.60 -18.96 29.23
N ARG A 550 19.60 -19.80 28.17
CA ARG A 550 20.80 -20.55 27.76
C ARG A 550 21.89 -19.66 27.20
N GLU A 551 21.53 -18.69 26.35
CA GLU A 551 22.50 -17.76 25.77
C GLU A 551 23.12 -16.87 26.85
N ALA A 552 22.34 -16.38 27.82
CA ALA A 552 22.87 -15.63 28.97
C ALA A 552 23.82 -16.49 29.81
N ALA A 553 23.45 -17.73 30.15
CA ALA A 553 24.32 -18.63 30.90
C ALA A 553 25.61 -18.99 30.13
N ARG A 554 25.56 -19.03 28.80
CA ARG A 554 26.71 -19.33 27.93
C ARG A 554 27.66 -18.15 27.76
N PHE A 555 27.13 -16.97 27.45
CA PHE A 555 27.92 -15.80 27.06
C PHE A 555 28.22 -14.85 28.21
N THR A 556 27.42 -14.87 29.27
CA THR A 556 27.56 -14.01 30.45
C THR A 556 27.30 -14.83 31.73
N PRO A 557 28.17 -15.79 32.08
CA PRO A 557 27.94 -16.72 33.20
C PRO A 557 27.81 -16.02 34.56
N ASP A 558 28.43 -14.85 34.71
CA ASP A 558 28.38 -14.04 35.95
C ASP A 558 27.10 -13.19 36.07
N LEU A 559 26.27 -13.14 35.02
CA LEU A 559 25.04 -12.35 35.00
C LEU A 559 23.92 -13.07 35.77
N ARG A 560 23.33 -12.40 36.76
CA ARG A 560 22.21 -12.97 37.53
C ARG A 560 20.91 -12.82 36.75
N VAL A 561 20.43 -13.94 36.21
CA VAL A 561 19.22 -14.00 35.38
C VAL A 561 18.04 -14.57 36.18
N HIS A 562 16.94 -13.83 36.24
CA HIS A 562 15.68 -14.30 36.81
C HIS A 562 14.60 -14.45 35.72
N VAL A 563 13.92 -15.60 35.68
CA VAL A 563 12.82 -15.85 34.75
C VAL A 563 11.50 -15.66 35.50
N HIS A 564 10.81 -14.55 35.23
CA HIS A 564 9.50 -14.23 35.80
C HIS A 564 8.37 -14.79 34.92
N HIS A 565 8.14 -16.10 34.99
CA HIS A 565 7.10 -16.82 34.24
C HIS A 565 6.58 -18.06 35.00
N GLY A 566 5.36 -18.53 34.70
CA GLY A 566 4.78 -19.76 35.28
C GLY A 566 3.89 -19.57 36.50
N SER A 567 3.49 -20.68 37.14
CA SER A 567 2.61 -20.72 38.33
C SER A 567 3.36 -20.49 39.65
N GLY A 568 4.67 -20.69 39.68
CA GLY A 568 5.55 -20.42 40.82
C GLY A 568 6.17 -19.01 40.81
N ARG A 569 5.53 -18.05 40.14
CA ARG A 569 5.99 -16.66 40.13
C ARG A 569 5.82 -16.03 41.51
N VAL A 570 6.81 -15.27 41.94
CA VAL A 570 6.76 -14.47 43.16
C VAL A 570 6.06 -13.13 42.88
N SER A 571 5.47 -12.52 43.89
CA SER A 571 4.74 -11.24 43.75
C SER A 571 4.96 -10.32 44.97
N GLY A 572 4.66 -9.04 44.83
CA GLY A 572 4.81 -8.01 45.84
C GLY A 572 6.27 -7.78 46.23
N ALA A 573 6.52 -7.70 47.53
CA ALA A 573 7.86 -7.43 48.07
C ALA A 573 8.90 -8.49 47.66
N GLU A 574 8.49 -9.74 47.46
CA GLU A 574 9.38 -10.83 47.03
C GLU A 574 9.85 -10.66 45.59
N LEU A 575 8.97 -10.19 44.70
CA LEU A 575 9.35 -9.84 43.33
C LEU A 575 10.33 -8.66 43.33
N ALA A 576 10.06 -7.61 44.12
CA ALA A 576 10.95 -6.47 44.22
C ALA A 576 12.36 -6.87 44.72
N ALA A 577 12.44 -7.75 45.73
CA ALA A 577 13.71 -8.30 46.20
C ALA A 577 14.43 -9.11 45.11
N LYS A 578 13.71 -9.98 44.39
CA LYS A 578 14.29 -10.76 43.29
C LYS A 578 14.79 -9.89 42.15
N VAL A 579 14.08 -8.82 41.80
CA VAL A 579 14.51 -7.87 40.77
C VAL A 579 15.75 -7.09 41.21
N ALA A 580 15.83 -6.68 42.48
CA ALA A 580 17.02 -6.02 43.02
C ALA A 580 18.27 -6.94 43.06
N GLU A 581 18.06 -8.24 43.24
CA GLU A 581 19.12 -9.26 43.18
C GLU A 581 19.51 -9.68 41.75
N SER A 582 18.77 -9.25 40.73
CA SER A 582 18.94 -9.71 39.35
C SER A 582 19.47 -8.60 38.43
N ASP A 583 20.31 -8.99 37.47
CA ASP A 583 20.83 -8.08 36.45
C ASP A 583 19.94 -8.11 35.19
N LEU A 584 19.33 -9.27 34.92
CA LEU A 584 18.40 -9.47 33.80
C LEU A 584 17.16 -10.25 34.27
N VAL A 585 15.99 -9.65 34.08
CA VAL A 585 14.69 -10.27 34.33
C VAL A 585 14.05 -10.60 32.98
N ILE A 586 13.74 -11.87 32.75
CA ILE A 586 13.11 -12.34 31.52
C ILE A 586 11.64 -12.63 31.79
N THR A 587 10.75 -12.00 31.05
CA THR A 587 9.31 -12.25 31.14
C THR A 587 8.67 -12.27 29.75
N THR A 588 7.35 -12.49 29.70
CA THR A 588 6.60 -12.52 28.44
C THR A 588 5.61 -11.38 28.35
N TYR A 589 5.29 -11.00 27.12
CA TYR A 589 4.29 -9.97 26.84
C TYR A 589 2.95 -10.18 27.54
N GLY A 590 2.50 -11.44 27.64
CA GLY A 590 1.26 -11.80 28.31
C GLY A 590 1.31 -11.56 29.83
N VAL A 591 2.48 -11.73 30.45
CA VAL A 591 2.69 -11.42 31.87
C VAL A 591 2.67 -9.91 32.08
N VAL A 592 3.42 -9.14 31.28
CA VAL A 592 3.43 -7.67 31.36
C VAL A 592 2.03 -7.08 31.22
N SER A 593 1.21 -7.61 30.31
CA SER A 593 -0.17 -7.13 30.13
C SER A 593 -1.09 -7.43 31.33
N ARG A 594 -0.78 -8.43 32.16
CA ARG A 594 -1.58 -8.83 33.32
C ARG A 594 -1.10 -8.17 34.61
N GLU A 595 0.21 -8.04 34.75
CA GLU A 595 0.91 -7.60 35.97
C GLU A 595 1.56 -6.21 35.77
N HIS A 596 0.96 -5.38 34.91
CA HIS A 596 1.54 -4.08 34.53
C HIS A 596 1.81 -3.17 35.74
N GLU A 597 0.84 -3.03 36.65
CA GLU A 597 0.95 -2.13 37.80
C GLU A 597 2.14 -2.49 38.69
N GLU A 598 2.33 -3.79 38.94
CA GLU A 598 3.43 -4.29 39.76
C GLU A 598 4.79 -4.07 39.07
N LEU A 599 4.89 -4.41 37.78
CA LEU A 599 6.12 -4.24 37.02
C LEU A 599 6.47 -2.76 36.76
N ALA A 600 5.47 -1.88 36.65
CA ALA A 600 5.67 -0.44 36.48
C ALA A 600 6.16 0.23 37.77
N GLY A 601 5.83 -0.33 38.93
CA GLY A 601 6.35 0.11 40.22
C GLY A 601 7.84 -0.22 40.43
N LEU A 602 8.44 -1.02 39.55
CA LEU A 602 9.86 -1.38 39.60
C LEU A 602 10.66 -0.44 38.70
N GLY A 603 11.71 0.19 39.24
CA GLY A 603 12.55 1.13 38.49
C GLY A 603 13.53 0.42 37.55
N TRP A 604 13.16 0.27 36.28
CA TRP A 604 14.00 -0.40 35.28
C TRP A 604 15.07 0.53 34.69
N HIS A 605 16.32 0.07 34.64
CA HIS A 605 17.33 0.77 33.87
C HIS A 605 17.02 0.69 32.37
N ARG A 606 16.65 -0.51 31.93
CA ARG A 606 16.36 -0.79 30.52
C ARG A 606 15.18 -1.71 30.36
N VAL A 607 14.33 -1.42 29.39
CA VAL A 607 13.29 -2.34 28.91
C VAL A 607 13.62 -2.73 27.47
N VAL A 608 13.68 -4.03 27.22
CA VAL A 608 14.00 -4.61 25.92
C VAL A 608 12.83 -5.45 25.43
N LEU A 609 12.43 -5.23 24.19
CA LEU A 609 11.41 -6.03 23.51
C LEU A 609 12.09 -6.94 22.50
N ASP A 610 11.99 -8.24 22.67
CA ASP A 610 12.40 -9.20 21.64
C ASP A 610 11.20 -9.61 20.79
N GLU A 611 11.42 -9.74 19.48
CA GLU A 611 10.35 -9.91 18.48
C GLU A 611 9.31 -8.77 18.61
N ALA A 612 9.78 -7.52 18.51
CA ALA A 612 8.98 -6.30 18.72
C ALA A 612 7.75 -6.18 17.81
N GLN A 613 7.61 -6.99 16.75
CA GLN A 613 6.37 -7.12 15.98
C GLN A 613 5.16 -7.55 16.83
N ASN A 614 5.38 -8.11 18.03
CA ASN A 614 4.32 -8.39 19.00
C ASN A 614 3.58 -7.13 19.49
N ILE A 615 4.13 -5.92 19.29
CA ILE A 615 3.48 -4.65 19.61
C ILE A 615 3.00 -3.88 18.37
N LYS A 616 2.88 -4.53 17.21
CA LYS A 616 2.48 -3.89 15.94
C LYS A 616 1.17 -3.09 16.00
N ASN A 617 0.21 -3.54 16.81
CA ASN A 617 -1.03 -2.82 17.05
C ASN A 617 -0.90 -1.98 18.33
N SER A 618 -0.66 -0.68 18.14
CA SER A 618 -0.55 0.30 19.22
C SER A 618 -1.80 0.40 20.11
N GLY A 619 -2.98 0.03 19.62
CA GLY A 619 -4.22 0.03 20.41
C GLY A 619 -4.36 -1.17 21.34
N SER A 620 -3.56 -2.23 21.17
CA SER A 620 -3.67 -3.45 21.98
C SER A 620 -3.35 -3.20 23.46
N LYS A 621 -3.98 -3.97 24.36
CA LYS A 621 -3.70 -3.90 25.81
C LYS A 621 -2.21 -4.16 26.10
N GLN A 622 -1.63 -5.13 25.37
CA GLN A 622 -0.22 -5.49 25.45
C GLN A 622 0.71 -4.34 25.03
N ALA A 623 0.49 -3.71 23.87
CA ALA A 623 1.32 -2.59 23.42
C ALA A 623 1.21 -1.36 24.34
N ARG A 624 0.03 -1.12 24.92
CA ARG A 624 -0.18 -0.06 25.93
C ARG A 624 0.57 -0.37 27.23
N ALA A 625 0.42 -1.58 27.78
CA ALA A 625 1.08 -1.98 29.03
C ALA A 625 2.60 -1.93 28.93
N VAL A 626 3.17 -2.41 27.82
CA VAL A 626 4.63 -2.41 27.61
C VAL A 626 5.19 -0.99 27.47
N ARG A 627 4.51 -0.10 26.72
CA ARG A 627 4.98 1.30 26.56
C ARG A 627 4.88 2.13 27.82
N ALA A 628 3.94 1.79 28.69
CA ALA A 628 3.73 2.47 29.97
C ALA A 628 4.78 2.07 31.04
N LEU A 629 5.63 1.07 30.80
CA LEU A 629 6.71 0.72 31.74
C LEU A 629 7.75 1.85 31.83
N PRO A 630 8.04 2.38 33.03
CA PRO A 630 9.11 3.34 33.21
C PRO A 630 10.48 2.71 32.91
N ALA A 631 11.29 3.36 32.08
CA ALA A 631 12.63 2.88 31.74
C ALA A 631 13.52 4.04 31.31
N ALA A 632 14.79 4.05 31.74
CA ALA A 632 15.76 5.06 31.31
C ALA A 632 16.29 4.83 29.89
N HIS A 633 16.30 3.57 29.42
CA HIS A 633 16.72 3.19 28.08
C HIS A 633 15.79 2.12 27.51
N ARG A 634 15.49 2.18 26.21
CA ARG A 634 14.51 1.29 25.56
C ARG A 634 15.04 0.73 24.26
N ILE A 635 15.03 -0.60 24.12
CA ILE A 635 15.54 -1.29 22.93
C ILE A 635 14.45 -2.19 22.35
N ALA A 636 14.20 -2.07 21.06
CA ALA A 636 13.40 -3.02 20.29
C ALA A 636 14.33 -3.92 19.48
N LEU A 637 14.15 -5.24 19.56
CA LEU A 637 14.82 -6.23 18.73
C LEU A 637 13.78 -6.82 17.77
N THR A 638 14.09 -6.80 16.48
CA THR A 638 13.23 -7.40 15.46
C THR A 638 14.05 -7.89 14.27
N GLY A 639 13.49 -8.79 13.46
CA GLY A 639 14.08 -9.16 12.16
C GLY A 639 13.73 -8.17 11.04
N THR A 640 12.60 -7.47 11.17
CA THR A 640 12.11 -6.52 10.17
C THR A 640 11.48 -5.31 10.90
N PRO A 641 12.01 -4.08 10.72
CA PRO A 641 11.53 -2.91 11.44
C PRO A 641 10.15 -2.44 10.94
N VAL A 642 9.80 -2.80 9.70
CA VAL A 642 8.47 -2.62 9.10
C VAL A 642 8.12 -3.94 8.44
N GLU A 643 7.06 -4.60 8.88
CA GLU A 643 6.63 -5.88 8.31
C GLU A 643 5.55 -5.67 7.24
N ASN A 644 4.59 -4.75 7.48
CA ASN A 644 3.45 -4.58 6.58
C ASN A 644 2.92 -3.14 6.43
N ARG A 645 3.01 -2.30 7.47
CA ARG A 645 2.40 -0.95 7.50
C ARG A 645 3.26 0.05 8.25
N LEU A 646 3.24 1.32 7.85
CA LEU A 646 3.99 2.37 8.56
C LEU A 646 3.49 2.59 10.00
N ALA A 647 2.26 2.18 10.31
CA ALA A 647 1.75 2.19 11.67
C ALA A 647 2.54 1.27 12.63
N GLU A 648 3.16 0.21 12.12
CA GLU A 648 4.00 -0.70 12.92
C GLU A 648 5.31 -0.02 13.31
N LEU A 649 5.93 0.69 12.35
CA LEU A 649 7.09 1.53 12.59
C LEU A 649 6.79 2.56 13.68
N TRP A 650 5.64 3.23 13.60
CA TRP A 650 5.22 4.18 14.63
C TRP A 650 5.13 3.52 16.00
N SER A 651 4.53 2.33 16.11
CA SER A 651 4.39 1.63 17.39
C SER A 651 5.74 1.28 18.02
N VAL A 652 6.70 0.80 17.22
CA VAL A 652 8.06 0.47 17.66
C VAL A 652 8.85 1.73 18.03
N MET A 653 8.78 2.77 17.20
CA MET A 653 9.47 4.04 17.45
C MET A 653 8.90 4.78 18.65
N GLU A 654 7.59 4.74 18.86
CA GLU A 654 6.93 5.31 20.04
C GLU A 654 7.30 4.55 21.32
N PHE A 655 7.58 3.25 21.22
CA PHE A 655 8.17 2.53 22.35
C PHE A 655 9.60 2.99 22.60
N ALA A 656 10.46 2.97 21.58
CA ALA A 656 11.89 3.25 21.72
C ALA A 656 12.15 4.71 22.13
N ASN A 657 11.54 5.67 21.43
CA ASN A 657 11.68 7.11 21.62
C ASN A 657 10.29 7.77 21.68
N PRO A 658 9.60 7.74 22.83
CA PRO A 658 8.26 8.30 22.97
C PRO A 658 8.19 9.76 22.52
N GLY A 659 7.19 10.10 21.70
CA GLY A 659 6.96 11.47 21.22
C GLY A 659 7.73 11.86 19.97
N LEU A 660 8.78 11.12 19.55
CA LEU A 660 9.61 11.45 18.37
C LEU A 660 8.80 11.66 17.08
N LEU A 661 7.75 10.86 16.88
CA LEU A 661 6.89 10.90 15.69
C LEU A 661 5.54 11.58 15.95
N GLY A 662 5.35 12.14 17.14
CA GLY A 662 4.08 12.71 17.60
C GLY A 662 2.94 11.68 17.73
N PRO A 663 1.70 12.16 17.95
CA PRO A 663 0.53 11.31 18.11
C PRO A 663 0.24 10.45 16.86
N ALA A 664 -0.33 9.25 17.07
CA ALA A 664 -0.65 8.32 15.99
C ALA A 664 -1.56 8.91 14.89
N SER A 665 -2.48 9.81 15.25
CA SER A 665 -3.35 10.51 14.31
C SER A 665 -2.56 11.44 13.38
N THR A 666 -1.67 12.25 13.95
CA THR A 666 -0.79 13.16 13.20
C THR A 666 0.18 12.39 12.32
N PHE A 667 0.80 11.32 12.85
CA PHE A 667 1.67 10.45 12.06
C PHE A 667 0.93 9.84 10.86
N ARG A 668 -0.32 9.40 11.06
CA ARG A 668 -1.14 8.84 9.99
C ARG A 668 -1.40 9.85 8.89
N THR A 669 -1.78 11.07 9.23
CA THR A 669 -2.11 12.12 8.25
C THR A 669 -0.88 12.66 7.53
N LYS A 670 0.24 12.87 8.26
CA LYS A 670 1.47 13.48 7.69
C LYS A 670 2.38 12.50 6.97
N PHE A 671 2.47 11.25 7.44
CA PHE A 671 3.39 10.26 6.88
C PHE A 671 2.66 9.07 6.27
N ALA A 672 1.81 8.37 7.03
CA ALA A 672 1.27 7.10 6.57
C ALA A 672 0.39 7.23 5.31
N VAL A 673 -0.56 8.18 5.28
CA VAL A 673 -1.47 8.37 4.13
C VAL A 673 -0.72 8.87 2.89
N PRO A 674 0.13 9.92 2.95
CA PRO A 674 0.88 10.37 1.78
C PRO A 674 1.85 9.33 1.21
N ILE A 675 2.45 8.49 2.07
CA ILE A 675 3.38 7.44 1.61
C ILE A 675 2.61 6.23 1.06
N GLU A 676 1.62 5.70 1.78
CA GLU A 676 0.92 4.47 1.39
C GLU A 676 -0.08 4.69 0.25
N ARG A 677 -0.78 5.84 0.22
CA ARG A 677 -1.82 6.15 -0.79
C ARG A 677 -1.25 6.96 -1.96
N ASP A 678 -0.55 8.04 -1.66
CA ASP A 678 -0.14 9.04 -2.65
C ASP A 678 1.29 8.79 -3.18
N LYS A 679 2.01 7.79 -2.61
CA LYS A 679 3.37 7.36 -2.98
C LYS A 679 4.39 8.51 -3.04
N SER A 680 4.28 9.44 -2.09
CA SER A 680 5.17 10.61 -2.04
C SER A 680 6.59 10.25 -1.58
N GLU A 681 7.55 10.38 -2.48
CA GLU A 681 8.98 10.14 -2.20
C GLU A 681 9.57 11.18 -1.24
N THR A 682 9.12 12.43 -1.31
CA THR A 682 9.61 13.52 -0.44
C THR A 682 9.27 13.26 1.03
N VAL A 683 8.03 12.80 1.29
CA VAL A 683 7.57 12.45 2.63
C VAL A 683 8.27 11.19 3.16
N THR A 684 8.57 10.23 2.28
CA THR A 684 9.34 9.03 2.63
C THR A 684 10.77 9.37 3.05
N ALA A 685 11.43 10.26 2.30
CA ALA A 685 12.76 10.75 2.64
C ALA A 685 12.77 11.48 3.99
N ALA A 686 11.77 12.33 4.24
CA ALA A 686 11.63 13.04 5.52
C ALA A 686 11.44 12.07 6.70
N LEU A 687 10.60 11.05 6.57
CA LEU A 687 10.42 10.03 7.61
C LEU A 687 11.70 9.23 7.86
N ARG A 688 12.42 8.87 6.79
CA ARG A 688 13.68 8.13 6.87
C ARG A 688 14.73 8.94 7.62
N ARG A 689 14.92 10.22 7.31
CA ARG A 689 15.88 11.11 8.00
C ARG A 689 15.61 11.17 9.50
N ARG A 690 14.33 11.18 9.92
CA ARG A 690 13.95 11.23 11.34
C ARG A 690 14.14 9.90 12.09
N THR A 691 13.98 8.77 11.41
CA THR A 691 13.96 7.44 12.05
C THR A 691 15.27 6.68 11.92
N GLN A 692 16.04 6.91 10.86
CA GLN A 692 17.31 6.24 10.56
C GLN A 692 18.31 6.23 11.74
N PRO A 693 18.53 7.32 12.49
CA PRO A 693 19.47 7.32 13.62
C PRO A 693 19.20 6.26 14.69
N PHE A 694 17.94 5.90 14.83
CA PHE A 694 17.43 5.03 15.89
C PHE A 694 17.16 3.61 15.39
N ILE A 695 17.47 3.29 14.13
CA ILE A 695 17.26 1.97 13.54
C ILE A 695 18.57 1.47 12.94
N LEU A 696 19.13 0.42 13.53
CA LEU A 696 20.26 -0.30 12.97
C LEU A 696 19.74 -1.59 12.30
N ARG A 697 19.87 -1.68 10.97
CA ARG A 697 19.45 -2.86 10.20
C ARG A 697 20.60 -3.35 9.33
N ARG A 698 20.88 -4.65 9.42
CA ARG A 698 21.90 -5.35 8.64
C ARG A 698 21.35 -6.66 8.10
N VAL A 699 21.72 -7.01 6.88
CA VAL A 699 21.20 -8.20 6.19
C VAL A 699 22.29 -9.24 5.98
N LYS A 700 21.92 -10.53 5.95
CA LYS A 700 22.90 -11.61 5.76
C LYS A 700 23.54 -11.65 4.39
N THR A 701 22.86 -11.09 3.40
CA THR A 701 23.35 -10.98 2.02
C THR A 701 24.46 -9.95 1.87
N ASP A 702 24.70 -9.13 2.90
CA ASP A 702 25.75 -8.14 2.89
C ASP A 702 27.13 -8.79 3.13
N LYS A 703 27.92 -8.83 2.06
CA LYS A 703 29.27 -9.42 2.06
C LYS A 703 30.25 -8.65 2.94
N GLU A 704 29.98 -7.39 3.27
CA GLU A 704 30.82 -6.60 4.20
C GLU A 704 30.59 -6.98 5.68
N ILE A 705 29.49 -7.68 5.97
CA ILE A 705 29.06 -8.06 7.32
C ILE A 705 29.43 -9.52 7.61
N ILE A 706 29.33 -10.39 6.60
CA ILE A 706 29.59 -11.81 6.74
C ILE A 706 30.46 -12.32 5.60
N SER A 707 31.74 -12.56 5.88
CA SER A 707 32.67 -13.29 5.00
C SER A 707 32.67 -14.81 5.21
N ASP A 708 32.17 -15.27 6.37
CA ASP A 708 32.43 -16.62 6.88
C ASP A 708 31.21 -17.55 6.87
N LEU A 709 29.99 -17.05 6.60
CA LEU A 709 28.86 -17.96 6.41
C LEU A 709 29.00 -18.62 5.03
N PRO A 710 28.92 -19.95 4.98
CA PRO A 710 28.93 -20.68 3.71
C PRO A 710 27.73 -20.29 2.84
N GLU A 711 27.72 -20.66 1.57
CA GLU A 711 26.66 -20.23 0.66
C GLU A 711 25.31 -20.85 1.06
N LYS A 712 24.26 -20.01 1.13
CA LYS A 712 22.86 -20.45 1.18
C LYS A 712 22.34 -20.53 -0.24
N ILE A 713 22.00 -21.73 -0.68
CA ILE A 713 21.44 -21.96 -2.02
C ILE A 713 19.96 -22.28 -1.86
N GLU A 714 19.10 -21.35 -2.28
CA GLU A 714 17.65 -21.56 -2.28
C GLU A 714 17.18 -21.99 -3.67
N MET A 715 16.47 -23.12 -3.72
CA MET A 715 15.91 -23.67 -4.94
C MET A 715 14.45 -24.08 -4.74
N THR A 716 13.64 -23.85 -5.77
CA THR A 716 12.27 -24.35 -5.82
C THR A 716 12.27 -25.70 -6.51
N GLU A 717 11.78 -26.73 -5.84
CA GLU A 717 11.65 -28.08 -6.38
C GLU A 717 10.21 -28.26 -6.85
N VAL A 718 10.03 -28.37 -8.16
CA VAL A 718 8.72 -28.55 -8.77
C VAL A 718 8.38 -30.04 -8.78
N CYS A 719 7.35 -30.41 -8.03
CA CYS A 719 6.85 -31.77 -7.92
C CYS A 719 5.61 -31.94 -8.80
N GLN A 720 5.52 -33.04 -9.55
CA GLN A 720 4.31 -33.37 -10.30
C GLN A 720 3.30 -34.10 -9.42
N LEU A 721 2.01 -33.89 -9.63
CA LEU A 721 0.99 -34.70 -8.95
C LEU A 721 0.93 -36.10 -9.57
N THR A 722 0.66 -37.11 -8.74
CA THR A 722 0.26 -38.43 -9.23
C THR A 722 -1.16 -38.39 -9.80
N ALA A 723 -1.54 -39.38 -10.61
CA ALA A 723 -2.91 -39.49 -11.13
C ALA A 723 -3.98 -39.56 -10.01
N GLU A 724 -3.64 -40.23 -8.90
CA GLU A 724 -4.48 -40.27 -7.70
C GLU A 724 -4.63 -38.87 -7.08
N GLN A 725 -3.51 -38.15 -6.89
CA GLN A 725 -3.54 -36.79 -6.37
C GLN A 725 -4.31 -35.84 -7.28
N GLY A 726 -4.13 -35.91 -8.60
CA GLY A 726 -4.86 -35.08 -9.56
C GLY A 726 -6.37 -35.32 -9.48
N SER A 727 -6.79 -36.58 -9.40
CA SER A 727 -8.20 -36.96 -9.26
C SER A 727 -8.81 -36.47 -7.93
N LEU A 728 -8.09 -36.67 -6.83
CA LEU A 728 -8.52 -36.18 -5.50
C LEU A 728 -8.55 -34.65 -5.45
N TYR A 729 -7.57 -33.99 -6.06
CA TYR A 729 -7.47 -32.54 -6.12
C TYR A 729 -8.68 -31.97 -6.86
N GLN A 730 -8.98 -32.46 -8.07
CA GLN A 730 -10.16 -32.05 -8.84
C GLN A 730 -11.47 -32.32 -8.09
N ALA A 731 -11.59 -33.47 -7.41
CA ALA A 731 -12.76 -33.79 -6.60
C ALA A 731 -12.94 -32.82 -5.41
N VAL A 732 -11.86 -32.47 -4.71
CA VAL A 732 -11.88 -31.49 -3.62
C VAL A 732 -12.23 -30.10 -4.16
N VAL A 733 -11.67 -29.69 -5.30
CA VAL A 733 -12.01 -28.41 -5.94
C VAL A 733 -13.49 -28.37 -6.31
N ALA A 734 -14.03 -29.42 -6.95
CA ALA A 734 -15.42 -29.47 -7.35
C ALA A 734 -16.38 -29.42 -6.13
N ASP A 735 -16.19 -30.30 -5.15
CA ASP A 735 -16.99 -30.39 -3.92
C ASP A 735 -16.95 -29.08 -3.10
N MET A 736 -15.74 -28.51 -2.96
CA MET A 736 -15.56 -27.31 -2.15
C MET A 736 -15.97 -26.04 -2.88
N MET A 737 -15.79 -25.94 -4.20
CA MET A 737 -16.28 -24.80 -4.97
C MET A 737 -17.80 -24.78 -4.98
N GLU A 738 -18.49 -25.92 -5.06
CA GLU A 738 -19.95 -25.99 -4.91
C GLU A 738 -20.39 -25.48 -3.52
N ARG A 739 -19.65 -25.80 -2.45
CA ARG A 739 -19.96 -25.34 -1.08
C ARG A 739 -19.60 -23.87 -0.84
N ILE A 740 -18.47 -23.40 -1.36
CA ILE A 740 -18.07 -21.99 -1.36
C ILE A 740 -19.07 -21.18 -2.18
N GLU A 741 -19.61 -21.77 -3.23
CA GLU A 741 -20.67 -21.21 -4.05
C GLU A 741 -22.03 -21.17 -3.36
N ASN A 742 -22.23 -21.79 -2.19
CA ASN A 742 -23.52 -21.75 -1.49
C ASN A 742 -23.45 -21.09 -0.09
N SER A 743 -22.28 -20.55 0.30
CA SER A 743 -22.00 -19.95 1.62
C SER A 743 -21.60 -18.46 1.57
N GLU A 744 -22.04 -17.65 2.55
CA GLU A 744 -21.72 -16.21 2.62
C GLU A 744 -21.04 -15.80 3.94
N GLY A 745 -20.44 -14.61 3.97
CA GLY A 745 -19.87 -14.03 5.18
C GLY A 745 -18.78 -14.89 5.83
N MET A 746 -18.88 -15.11 7.15
CA MET A 746 -17.89 -15.87 7.93
C MET A 746 -17.83 -17.35 7.54
N GLU A 747 -18.96 -17.94 7.12
CA GLU A 747 -19.04 -19.33 6.67
C GLU A 747 -18.20 -19.52 5.40
N ARG A 748 -18.32 -18.58 4.44
CA ARG A 748 -17.50 -18.57 3.22
C ARG A 748 -16.01 -18.49 3.54
N ARG A 749 -15.60 -17.57 4.41
CA ARG A 749 -14.19 -17.44 4.82
C ARG A 749 -13.66 -18.75 5.41
N GLY A 750 -14.44 -19.39 6.28
CA GLY A 750 -14.11 -20.70 6.84
C GLY A 750 -13.99 -21.80 5.79
N LEU A 751 -14.89 -21.82 4.80
CA LEU A 751 -14.86 -22.78 3.70
C LEU A 751 -13.65 -22.58 2.78
N VAL A 752 -13.30 -21.33 2.44
CA VAL A 752 -12.10 -21.03 1.64
C VAL A 752 -10.83 -21.51 2.35
N LEU A 753 -10.67 -21.19 3.64
CA LEU A 753 -9.50 -21.63 4.42
C LEU A 753 -9.45 -23.16 4.56
N SER A 754 -10.59 -23.81 4.82
CA SER A 754 -10.62 -25.28 4.89
C SER A 754 -10.33 -25.94 3.54
N THR A 755 -10.75 -25.32 2.43
CA THR A 755 -10.46 -25.79 1.07
C THR A 755 -8.98 -25.69 0.76
N LEU A 756 -8.36 -24.53 1.04
CA LEU A 756 -6.91 -24.35 0.93
C LEU A 756 -6.15 -25.41 1.73
N SER A 757 -6.57 -25.66 2.98
CA SER A 757 -5.97 -26.70 3.80
C SER A 757 -6.11 -28.09 3.16
N ARG A 758 -7.28 -28.46 2.64
CA ARG A 758 -7.50 -29.77 1.97
C ARG A 758 -6.69 -29.91 0.69
N LEU A 759 -6.61 -28.86 -0.13
CA LEU A 759 -5.80 -28.86 -1.36
C LEU A 759 -4.31 -29.04 -1.05
N LYS A 760 -3.80 -28.36 0.00
CA LYS A 760 -2.44 -28.59 0.48
C LYS A 760 -2.24 -30.01 1.02
N GLN A 761 -3.23 -30.59 1.70
CA GLN A 761 -3.18 -31.99 2.14
C GLN A 761 -3.07 -32.95 0.95
N VAL A 762 -3.84 -32.73 -0.12
CA VAL A 762 -3.75 -33.51 -1.37
C VAL A 762 -2.35 -33.42 -1.97
N CYS A 763 -1.81 -32.19 -2.11
CA CYS A 763 -0.48 -31.95 -2.65
C CYS A 763 0.62 -32.66 -1.82
N ASN A 764 0.45 -32.68 -0.51
CA ASN A 764 1.36 -33.39 0.40
C ASN A 764 1.27 -34.90 0.22
N HIS A 765 0.10 -35.49 0.41
CA HIS A 765 -0.12 -36.94 0.26
C HIS A 765 -1.61 -37.32 0.29
N PRO A 766 -2.11 -38.25 -0.57
CA PRO A 766 -3.49 -38.74 -0.52
C PRO A 766 -3.95 -39.20 0.88
N ALA A 767 -3.16 -40.03 1.55
CA ALA A 767 -3.44 -40.50 2.91
C ALA A 767 -3.55 -39.37 3.97
N HIS A 768 -2.91 -38.21 3.75
CA HIS A 768 -3.04 -37.06 4.66
C HIS A 768 -4.42 -36.40 4.56
N LEU A 769 -5.01 -36.38 3.36
CA LEU A 769 -6.40 -35.95 3.16
C LEU A 769 -7.39 -37.02 3.63
N LEU A 770 -7.20 -38.28 3.20
CA LEU A 770 -8.18 -39.36 3.37
C LEU A 770 -8.23 -39.91 4.80
N LYS A 771 -7.12 -39.83 5.54
CA LYS A 771 -6.98 -40.37 6.92
C LYS A 771 -7.37 -41.85 7.04
N ASP A 772 -7.11 -42.62 5.98
CA ASP A 772 -7.53 -44.01 5.82
C ASP A 772 -6.46 -45.04 6.25
N GLY A 773 -5.30 -44.59 6.71
CA GLY A 773 -4.19 -45.46 7.13
C GLY A 773 -3.52 -46.22 5.97
N SER A 774 -3.74 -45.78 4.74
CA SER A 774 -3.18 -46.38 3.54
C SER A 774 -1.66 -46.18 3.42
N ARG A 775 -1.00 -47.01 2.61
CA ARG A 775 0.45 -46.99 2.42
C ARG A 775 0.93 -45.67 1.81
N MET A 776 2.10 -45.20 2.23
CA MET A 776 2.73 -43.95 1.77
C MET A 776 3.50 -44.05 0.43
N PRO A 777 4.30 -45.10 0.14
CA PRO A 777 5.10 -45.15 -1.07
C PRO A 777 4.29 -45.02 -2.38
N GLY A 778 4.84 -44.31 -3.37
CA GLY A 778 4.34 -44.29 -4.75
C GLY A 778 3.06 -43.50 -5.01
N ARG A 779 2.54 -42.78 -4.00
CA ARG A 779 1.22 -42.09 -4.09
C ARG A 779 1.31 -40.58 -4.03
N SER A 780 2.48 -40.02 -3.73
CA SER A 780 2.72 -38.58 -3.70
C SER A 780 4.00 -38.21 -4.44
N GLY A 781 3.90 -37.24 -5.35
CA GLY A 781 5.08 -36.70 -6.04
C GLY A 781 6.02 -35.94 -5.10
N LYS A 782 5.49 -35.25 -4.08
CA LYS A 782 6.32 -34.61 -3.05
C LYS A 782 7.04 -35.64 -2.19
N LEU A 783 6.39 -36.75 -1.84
CA LEU A 783 7.05 -37.81 -1.08
C LEU A 783 8.16 -38.46 -1.92
N ALA A 784 7.91 -38.77 -3.19
CA ALA A 784 8.92 -39.31 -4.09
C ALA A 784 10.14 -38.38 -4.20
N ARG A 785 9.91 -37.07 -4.39
CA ARG A 785 11.00 -36.09 -4.45
C ARG A 785 11.75 -35.94 -3.13
N LEU A 786 11.04 -35.97 -2.00
CA LEU A 786 11.67 -35.96 -0.67
C LEU A 786 12.57 -37.18 -0.48
N GLU A 787 12.09 -38.35 -0.88
CA GLU A 787 12.84 -39.59 -0.80
C GLU A 787 14.13 -39.54 -1.62
N GLU A 788 14.08 -39.06 -2.87
CA GLU A 788 15.27 -38.87 -3.71
C GLU A 788 16.31 -37.96 -3.05
N ILE A 789 15.87 -36.81 -2.52
CA ILE A 789 16.75 -35.84 -1.85
C ILE A 789 17.36 -36.43 -0.58
N LEU A 790 16.58 -37.22 0.17
CA LEU A 790 17.07 -37.88 1.38
C LEU A 790 18.03 -39.04 1.03
N ASP A 791 17.74 -39.84 0.02
CA ASP A 791 18.64 -40.90 -0.47
C ASP A 791 20.01 -40.31 -0.86
N GLU A 792 20.01 -39.18 -1.60
CA GLU A 792 21.23 -38.44 -1.95
C GLU A 792 21.96 -37.90 -0.71
N ALA A 793 21.29 -37.09 0.13
CA ALA A 793 21.91 -36.44 1.28
C ALA A 793 22.46 -37.45 2.32
N LEU A 794 21.74 -38.54 2.57
CA LEU A 794 22.18 -39.55 3.53
C LEU A 794 23.36 -40.36 3.00
N SER A 795 23.48 -40.57 1.69
CA SER A 795 24.63 -41.22 1.07
C SER A 795 25.93 -40.42 1.26
N GLU A 796 25.82 -39.10 1.38
CA GLU A 796 26.93 -38.18 1.65
C GLU A 796 27.21 -38.00 3.16
N GLY A 797 26.40 -38.60 4.03
CA GLY A 797 26.49 -38.44 5.48
C GLY A 797 26.02 -37.06 5.98
N ASP A 798 25.17 -36.39 5.20
CA ASP A 798 24.60 -35.10 5.56
C ASP A 798 23.34 -35.24 6.43
N LYS A 799 23.03 -34.16 7.15
CA LYS A 799 21.83 -34.07 8.00
C LYS A 799 20.79 -33.13 7.41
N VAL A 800 19.53 -33.54 7.52
CA VAL A 800 18.40 -32.90 6.83
C VAL A 800 17.32 -32.47 7.82
N LEU A 801 16.86 -31.22 7.67
CA LEU A 801 15.66 -30.71 8.34
C LEU A 801 14.48 -30.74 7.37
N CYS A 802 13.38 -31.37 7.77
CA CYS A 802 12.15 -31.42 6.98
C CYS A 802 11.05 -30.61 7.67
N PHE A 803 10.67 -29.48 7.10
CA PHE A 803 9.62 -28.62 7.63
C PHE A 803 8.27 -28.92 6.96
N THR A 804 7.22 -29.00 7.80
CA THR A 804 5.82 -29.10 7.35
C THR A 804 4.93 -28.23 8.24
N GLN A 805 3.87 -27.62 7.71
CA GLN A 805 2.89 -26.92 8.53
C GLN A 805 1.96 -27.85 9.32
N PHE A 806 1.84 -29.13 8.90
CA PHE A 806 0.87 -30.08 9.45
C PHE A 806 1.54 -31.10 10.38
N ALA A 807 1.20 -31.06 11.66
CA ALA A 807 1.75 -32.00 12.63
C ALA A 807 1.34 -33.46 12.33
N GLU A 808 0.11 -33.68 11.85
CA GLU A 808 -0.37 -35.01 11.45
C GLU A 808 0.50 -35.60 10.32
N PHE A 809 0.82 -34.79 9.32
CA PHE A 809 1.71 -35.22 8.22
C PHE A 809 3.15 -35.44 8.68
N GLY A 810 3.63 -34.62 9.62
CA GLY A 810 4.95 -34.82 10.23
C GLY A 810 5.10 -36.18 10.91
N GLU A 811 4.05 -36.68 11.59
CA GLU A 811 4.05 -38.05 12.14
C GLU A 811 4.06 -39.13 11.06
N MET A 812 3.30 -38.93 9.98
CA MET A 812 3.29 -39.86 8.84
C MET A 812 4.67 -39.93 8.18
N LEU A 813 5.32 -38.78 7.96
CA LEU A 813 6.69 -38.70 7.45
C LEU A 813 7.66 -39.37 8.40
N ARG A 814 7.60 -39.09 9.71
CA ARG A 814 8.48 -39.73 10.70
C ARG A 814 8.39 -41.26 10.62
N ALA A 815 7.17 -41.82 10.64
CA ALA A 815 6.96 -43.26 10.61
C ALA A 815 7.47 -43.87 9.29
N HIS A 816 7.14 -43.25 8.16
CA HIS A 816 7.54 -43.73 6.83
C HIS A 816 9.06 -43.65 6.60
N LEU A 817 9.68 -42.51 6.90
CA LEU A 817 11.12 -42.30 6.73
C LEU A 817 11.93 -43.19 7.68
N THR A 818 11.44 -43.43 8.90
CA THR A 818 12.08 -44.40 9.81
C THR A 818 12.08 -45.81 9.23
N ALA A 819 10.98 -46.22 8.58
CA ALA A 819 10.87 -47.53 7.97
C ALA A 819 11.69 -47.64 6.67
N LYS A 820 11.68 -46.62 5.82
CA LYS A 820 12.39 -46.63 4.52
C LYS A 820 13.92 -46.60 4.70
N PHE A 821 14.43 -45.77 5.59
CA PHE A 821 15.86 -45.56 5.78
C PHE A 821 16.46 -46.41 6.92
N GLU A 822 15.61 -47.19 7.62
CA GLU A 822 15.99 -48.04 8.76
C GLU A 822 16.77 -47.27 9.85
N GLN A 823 16.48 -45.98 10.00
CA GLN A 823 17.16 -45.08 10.92
C GLN A 823 16.16 -44.30 11.78
N PRO A 824 16.49 -43.97 13.03
CA PRO A 824 15.63 -43.14 13.85
C PRO A 824 15.40 -41.77 13.20
N VAL A 825 14.16 -41.32 13.12
CA VAL A 825 13.80 -39.96 12.67
C VAL A 825 13.22 -39.19 13.85
N LEU A 826 13.75 -37.99 14.11
CA LEU A 826 13.23 -37.10 15.15
C LEU A 826 12.05 -36.29 14.62
N PHE A 827 11.11 -35.93 15.51
CA PHE A 827 10.01 -35.04 15.17
C PHE A 827 9.70 -34.05 16.29
N LEU A 828 9.68 -32.75 15.94
CA LEU A 828 9.39 -31.66 16.86
C LEU A 828 8.08 -30.97 16.44
N HIS A 829 7.09 -31.01 17.34
CA HIS A 829 5.80 -30.34 17.17
C HIS A 829 5.38 -29.60 18.45
N GLY A 830 4.30 -28.82 18.37
CA GLY A 830 3.86 -27.94 19.46
C GLY A 830 3.43 -28.64 20.76
N GLY A 831 3.18 -29.94 20.73
CA GLY A 831 2.80 -30.74 21.90
C GLY A 831 3.99 -31.23 22.73
N VAL A 832 5.22 -31.04 22.26
CA VAL A 832 6.44 -31.50 22.94
C VAL A 832 6.81 -30.54 24.08
N THR A 833 7.05 -31.09 25.27
CA THR A 833 7.46 -30.31 26.45
C THR A 833 8.84 -29.65 26.24
N LYS A 834 9.15 -28.59 27.00
CA LYS A 834 10.45 -27.90 26.90
C LYS A 834 11.64 -28.86 27.09
N SER A 835 11.58 -29.73 28.09
CA SER A 835 12.66 -30.69 28.39
C SER A 835 12.89 -31.67 27.24
N GLN A 836 11.81 -32.25 26.70
CA GLN A 836 11.90 -33.16 25.55
C GLN A 836 12.41 -32.46 24.30
N ARG A 837 12.00 -31.20 24.07
CA ARG A 837 12.46 -30.38 22.94
C ARG A 837 13.97 -30.16 22.99
N ASP A 838 14.48 -29.73 24.15
CA ASP A 838 15.90 -29.46 24.34
C ASP A 838 16.72 -30.75 24.12
N ALA A 839 16.26 -31.89 24.64
CA ALA A 839 16.89 -33.19 24.43
C ALA A 839 16.91 -33.64 22.94
N MET A 840 15.84 -33.38 22.18
CA MET A 840 15.81 -33.68 20.74
C MET A 840 16.80 -32.82 19.95
N VAL A 841 16.90 -31.54 20.28
CA VAL A 841 17.83 -30.60 19.62
C VAL A 841 19.27 -31.01 19.89
N GLU A 842 19.60 -31.32 21.15
CA GLU A 842 20.93 -31.80 21.53
C GLU A 842 21.27 -33.13 20.82
N ARG A 843 20.32 -34.07 20.80
CA ARG A 843 20.49 -35.35 20.12
C ARG A 843 20.69 -35.21 18.61
N PHE A 844 20.02 -34.26 17.95
CA PHE A 844 20.21 -34.01 16.52
C PHE A 844 21.57 -33.37 16.22
N GLN A 845 22.01 -32.44 17.07
CA GLN A 845 23.26 -31.71 16.90
C GLN A 845 24.51 -32.57 17.12
N SER A 846 24.42 -33.71 17.84
CA SER A 846 25.55 -34.62 18.06
C SER A 846 25.91 -35.43 16.81
N ASP A 847 27.18 -35.74 16.59
CA ASP A 847 27.63 -36.45 15.37
C ASP A 847 27.00 -37.85 15.22
N ALA A 848 26.74 -38.55 16.33
CA ALA A 848 26.02 -39.84 16.35
C ALA A 848 24.48 -39.70 16.35
N GLY A 849 23.98 -38.49 16.16
CA GLY A 849 22.57 -38.16 16.14
C GLY A 849 21.83 -38.66 14.89
N PRO A 850 20.50 -38.82 14.97
CA PRO A 850 19.63 -39.05 13.81
C PRO A 850 19.90 -38.08 12.65
N PRO A 851 20.01 -38.55 11.40
CA PRO A 851 20.33 -37.66 10.29
C PRO A 851 19.11 -36.94 9.71
N ILE A 852 17.89 -37.38 10.05
CA ILE A 852 16.65 -36.71 9.65
C ILE A 852 15.93 -36.15 10.88
N PHE A 853 15.55 -34.88 10.81
CA PHE A 853 14.72 -34.23 11.81
C PHE A 853 13.54 -33.51 11.15
N VAL A 854 12.33 -33.97 11.43
CA VAL A 854 11.07 -33.36 10.99
C VAL A 854 10.64 -32.29 11.99
N LEU A 855 10.19 -31.13 11.52
CA LEU A 855 9.73 -30.04 12.38
C LEU A 855 8.42 -29.46 11.85
N SER A 856 7.47 -29.20 12.76
CA SER A 856 6.32 -28.37 12.38
C SER A 856 6.72 -26.90 12.31
N LEU A 857 6.31 -26.17 11.26
CA LEU A 857 6.74 -24.77 11.03
C LEU A 857 6.48 -23.85 12.22
N LYS A 858 5.32 -23.97 12.88
CA LYS A 858 4.99 -23.16 14.08
C LYS A 858 5.84 -23.51 15.31
N ALA A 859 6.28 -24.75 15.44
CA ALA A 859 7.10 -25.19 16.58
C ALA A 859 8.60 -25.02 16.32
N GLY A 860 9.03 -25.13 15.05
CA GLY A 860 10.41 -24.92 14.59
C GLY A 860 10.75 -23.46 14.27
N GLY A 861 9.76 -22.59 14.07
CA GLY A 861 9.96 -21.18 13.73
C GLY A 861 10.55 -20.32 14.84
N VAL A 862 10.70 -20.82 16.07
CA VAL A 862 11.08 -20.00 17.23
C VAL A 862 12.28 -20.55 17.99
N GLY A 863 13.35 -19.74 18.04
CA GLY A 863 14.43 -19.82 19.04
C GLY A 863 15.35 -21.05 19.00
N LEU A 864 15.31 -21.88 17.96
CA LEU A 864 16.16 -23.09 17.86
C LEU A 864 17.50 -22.80 17.15
N ASN A 865 18.53 -23.56 17.52
CA ASN A 865 19.83 -23.58 16.83
C ASN A 865 20.06 -25.00 16.28
N LEU A 866 20.04 -25.17 14.95
CA LEU A 866 20.08 -26.46 14.25
C LEU A 866 21.18 -26.50 13.18
N THR A 867 22.35 -25.94 13.51
CA THR A 867 23.52 -25.78 12.63
C THR A 867 24.14 -27.07 12.10
N ALA A 868 23.82 -28.24 12.66
CA ALA A 868 24.32 -29.52 12.15
C ALA A 868 23.70 -29.93 10.80
N ALA A 869 22.60 -29.31 10.38
CA ALA A 869 21.96 -29.61 9.10
C ALA A 869 22.56 -28.79 7.96
N SER A 870 22.93 -29.46 6.85
CA SER A 870 23.33 -28.83 5.59
C SER A 870 22.18 -28.79 4.57
N HIS A 871 21.12 -29.57 4.79
CA HIS A 871 19.93 -29.55 3.93
C HIS A 871 18.68 -29.15 4.71
N VAL A 872 17.89 -28.26 4.12
CA VAL A 872 16.59 -27.81 4.63
C VAL A 872 15.55 -28.02 3.55
N VAL A 873 14.54 -28.84 3.82
CA VAL A 873 13.44 -29.12 2.90
C VAL A 873 12.14 -28.58 3.50
N HIS A 874 11.51 -27.62 2.82
CA HIS A 874 10.14 -27.20 3.09
C HIS A 874 9.21 -28.07 2.24
N VAL A 875 8.63 -29.08 2.88
CA VAL A 875 7.79 -30.09 2.20
C VAL A 875 6.46 -29.47 1.74
N ASP A 876 5.94 -28.49 2.46
CA ASP A 876 4.79 -27.70 2.05
C ASP A 876 5.03 -26.20 2.22
N ARG A 877 4.41 -25.42 1.34
CA ARG A 877 4.59 -23.96 1.30
C ARG A 877 3.74 -23.26 2.34
N TRP A 878 4.39 -22.30 2.99
CA TRP A 878 3.77 -21.32 3.84
C TRP A 878 3.77 -19.95 3.12
N TRP A 879 2.60 -19.36 2.98
CA TRP A 879 2.43 -18.19 2.10
C TRP A 879 3.00 -16.88 2.67
N ASN A 880 3.48 -16.87 3.92
CA ASN A 880 4.26 -15.77 4.48
C ASN A 880 5.77 -16.10 4.37
N PRO A 881 6.52 -15.47 3.44
CA PRO A 881 7.94 -15.74 3.25
C PRO A 881 8.76 -15.57 4.53
N ALA A 882 8.42 -14.58 5.36
CA ALA A 882 9.15 -14.30 6.60
C ALA A 882 9.14 -15.50 7.57
N VAL A 883 8.06 -16.30 7.60
CA VAL A 883 7.97 -17.48 8.47
C VAL A 883 8.81 -18.64 7.92
N GLU A 884 8.83 -18.86 6.60
CA GLU A 884 9.68 -19.86 5.97
C GLU A 884 11.17 -19.51 6.14
N ASP A 885 11.51 -18.24 5.93
CA ASP A 885 12.87 -17.74 6.08
C ASP A 885 13.30 -17.83 7.56
N GLN A 886 12.40 -17.56 8.50
CA GLN A 886 12.62 -17.77 9.93
C GLN A 886 12.87 -19.24 10.30
N ALA A 887 12.21 -20.19 9.63
CA ALA A 887 12.46 -21.61 9.82
C ALA A 887 13.79 -22.05 9.18
N THR A 888 14.10 -21.54 7.98
CA THR A 888 15.34 -21.81 7.24
C THR A 888 16.58 -21.31 7.98
N ASP A 889 16.49 -20.12 8.54
CA ASP A 889 17.56 -19.45 9.31
C ASP A 889 17.95 -20.19 10.60
N ARG A 890 17.24 -21.27 10.97
CA ARG A 890 17.63 -22.15 12.09
C ARG A 890 18.80 -23.05 11.75
N ALA A 891 18.93 -23.45 10.48
CA ALA A 891 20.11 -24.15 9.95
C ALA A 891 21.15 -23.17 9.40
N PHE A 892 20.70 -22.07 8.77
CA PHE A 892 21.57 -21.01 8.25
C PHE A 892 21.87 -19.94 9.31
N ARG A 893 22.62 -20.36 10.34
CA ARG A 893 22.96 -19.55 11.50
C ARG A 893 24.47 -19.61 11.79
N ILE A 894 24.98 -18.62 12.53
CA ILE A 894 26.38 -18.58 12.95
C ILE A 894 26.73 -19.86 13.71
N GLY A 895 27.80 -20.55 13.28
CA GLY A 895 28.17 -21.90 13.72
C GLY A 895 27.96 -22.98 12.65
N GLN A 896 27.25 -22.65 11.57
CA GLN A 896 27.20 -23.45 10.36
C GLN A 896 28.57 -23.47 9.66
N ARG A 897 29.04 -24.65 9.27
CA ARG A 897 30.35 -24.86 8.61
C ARG A 897 30.21 -25.43 7.20
N ARG A 898 29.01 -25.80 6.77
CA ARG A 898 28.70 -26.36 5.44
C ARG A 898 27.74 -25.46 4.69
N ASN A 899 27.82 -25.43 3.36
CA ASN A 899 26.81 -24.78 2.51
C ASN A 899 25.44 -25.35 2.85
N VAL A 900 24.45 -24.46 2.94
CA VAL A 900 23.07 -24.85 3.29
C VAL A 900 22.23 -24.84 2.03
N GLN A 901 21.74 -26.00 1.63
CA GLN A 901 20.80 -26.16 0.53
C GLN A 901 19.38 -26.08 1.07
N VAL A 902 18.61 -25.11 0.58
CA VAL A 902 17.22 -24.89 0.98
C VAL A 902 16.33 -25.22 -0.20
N ARG A 903 15.53 -26.27 -0.06
CA ARG A 903 14.64 -26.79 -1.10
C ARG A 903 13.20 -26.52 -0.71
N LYS A 904 12.49 -25.71 -1.51
CA LYS A 904 11.08 -25.36 -1.30
C LYS A 904 10.24 -26.14 -2.29
N PHE A 905 9.46 -27.11 -1.81
CA PHE A 905 8.64 -27.96 -2.68
C PHE A 905 7.40 -27.23 -3.15
N LEU A 906 7.00 -27.46 -4.40
CA LEU A 906 5.85 -26.83 -5.02
C LEU A 906 5.22 -27.77 -6.05
N CYS A 907 3.91 -27.99 -5.98
CA CYS A 907 3.23 -28.80 -6.99
C CYS A 907 2.84 -27.97 -8.22
N ALA A 908 3.35 -28.34 -9.41
CA ALA A 908 3.07 -27.65 -10.67
C ALA A 908 1.58 -27.59 -10.98
N GLY A 909 1.11 -26.47 -11.52
CA GLY A 909 -0.28 -26.34 -11.98
C GLY A 909 -1.35 -26.41 -10.90
N THR A 910 -0.96 -26.39 -9.62
CA THR A 910 -1.87 -26.38 -8.46
C THR A 910 -2.01 -24.99 -7.86
N VAL A 911 -2.82 -24.88 -6.81
CA VAL A 911 -2.87 -23.68 -5.96
C VAL A 911 -1.49 -23.27 -5.45
N GLU A 912 -0.56 -24.22 -5.22
CA GLU A 912 0.77 -23.87 -4.72
C GLU A 912 1.60 -23.08 -5.73
N ASP A 913 1.53 -23.47 -7.00
CA ASP A 913 2.20 -22.82 -8.13
C ASP A 913 1.63 -21.42 -8.38
N ARG A 914 0.30 -21.31 -8.43
CA ARG A 914 -0.38 -20.04 -8.70
C ARG A 914 -0.16 -19.01 -7.59
N VAL A 915 -0.16 -19.43 -6.32
CA VAL A 915 0.14 -18.53 -5.21
C VAL A 915 1.61 -18.11 -5.23
N ASP A 916 2.55 -19.01 -5.49
CA ASP A 916 3.98 -18.67 -5.58
C ASP A 916 4.27 -17.69 -6.74
N ALA A 917 3.65 -17.91 -7.91
CA ALA A 917 3.73 -17.00 -9.06
C ALA A 917 3.18 -15.60 -8.71
N MET A 918 2.08 -15.52 -7.96
CA MET A 918 1.51 -14.25 -7.51
C MET A 918 2.43 -13.52 -6.53
N ILE A 919 3.06 -14.25 -5.59
CA ILE A 919 4.02 -13.70 -4.64
C ILE A 919 5.27 -13.18 -5.38
N ARG A 920 5.78 -13.91 -6.38
CA ARG A 920 6.95 -13.50 -7.20
C ARG A 920 6.66 -12.26 -8.05
N SER A 921 5.52 -12.25 -8.76
CA SER A 921 5.11 -11.13 -9.62
C SER A 921 4.94 -9.82 -8.82
N LYS A 922 4.57 -9.93 -7.55
CA LYS A 922 4.39 -8.79 -6.66
C LYS A 922 5.60 -8.44 -5.81
N LYS A 923 6.79 -9.06 -5.90
CA LYS A 923 7.87 -8.91 -4.90
C LYS A 923 8.22 -7.47 -4.45
N ALA A 924 8.14 -6.45 -5.30
CA ALA A 924 8.36 -5.04 -4.92
C ALA A 924 7.15 -4.36 -4.21
N LEU A 925 5.95 -4.92 -4.36
CA LEU A 925 4.68 -4.50 -3.76
C LEU A 925 4.17 -5.48 -2.69
N ALA A 926 4.71 -6.70 -2.63
CA ALA A 926 4.26 -7.79 -1.77
C ALA A 926 4.59 -7.51 -0.31
N GLU A 927 5.72 -6.84 -0.05
CA GLU A 927 6.08 -6.31 1.27
C GLU A 927 5.14 -5.18 1.75
N MET A 928 4.38 -4.55 0.84
CA MET A 928 3.45 -3.45 1.17
C MET A 928 1.95 -3.83 1.06
N VAL A 929 1.58 -4.90 0.34
CA VAL A 929 0.18 -5.18 -0.04
C VAL A 929 -0.30 -6.57 0.39
N VAL A 930 0.58 -7.55 0.58
CA VAL A 930 0.17 -8.90 1.01
C VAL A 930 0.13 -8.91 2.54
N GLY A 931 -1.03 -8.59 3.11
CA GLY A 931 -1.25 -8.71 4.55
C GLY A 931 -0.89 -10.11 5.06
N THR A 932 -0.47 -10.20 6.33
CA THR A 932 -0.04 -11.45 6.97
C THR A 932 -1.10 -12.54 6.89
N GLY A 933 -0.81 -13.60 6.14
CA GLY A 933 -1.57 -14.86 6.16
C GLY A 933 -2.36 -15.16 4.89
N GLU A 934 -3.25 -16.14 4.99
CA GLU A 934 -4.12 -16.59 3.90
C GLU A 934 -5.39 -15.70 3.77
N ASP A 935 -5.53 -14.67 4.61
CA ASP A 935 -6.75 -13.86 4.72
C ASP A 935 -7.10 -13.11 3.43
N TRP A 936 -6.09 -12.64 2.68
CA TRP A 936 -6.32 -11.99 1.39
C TRP A 936 -6.92 -12.94 0.34
N LEU A 937 -6.68 -14.26 0.48
CA LEU A 937 -7.31 -15.28 -0.37
C LEU A 937 -8.81 -15.39 -0.06
N THR A 938 -9.21 -15.17 1.20
CA THR A 938 -10.63 -15.22 1.58
C THR A 938 -11.46 -14.07 1.01
N GLU A 939 -10.81 -12.97 0.64
CA GLU A 939 -11.43 -11.78 0.05
C GLU A 939 -11.47 -11.83 -1.49
N LEU A 940 -10.87 -12.84 -2.13
CA LEU A 940 -10.95 -13.03 -3.57
C LEU A 940 -12.39 -13.36 -4.00
N SER A 941 -12.79 -12.92 -5.20
CA SER A 941 -14.08 -13.31 -5.78
C SER A 941 -14.13 -14.81 -6.08
N THR A 942 -15.32 -15.40 -6.15
CA THR A 942 -15.47 -16.85 -6.45
C THR A 942 -14.85 -17.22 -7.80
N ASN A 943 -14.91 -16.33 -8.81
CA ASN A 943 -14.23 -16.55 -10.09
C ASN A 943 -12.71 -16.55 -9.93
N ALA A 944 -12.15 -15.60 -9.17
CA ALA A 944 -10.71 -15.56 -8.90
C ALA A 944 -10.26 -16.77 -8.05
N LEU A 945 -11.09 -17.27 -7.15
CA LEU A 945 -10.83 -18.50 -6.40
C LEU A 945 -10.90 -19.74 -7.30
N ARG A 946 -11.83 -19.79 -8.25
CA ARG A 946 -11.91 -20.86 -9.24
C ARG A 946 -10.65 -20.90 -10.10
N GLU A 947 -10.25 -19.73 -10.62
CA GLU A 947 -8.98 -19.56 -11.34
C GLU A 947 -7.75 -19.76 -10.44
N LEU A 948 -7.86 -19.78 -9.12
CA LEU A 948 -6.74 -20.08 -8.24
C LEU A 948 -6.66 -21.58 -7.91
N PHE A 949 -7.81 -22.23 -7.74
CA PHE A 949 -7.91 -23.61 -7.30
C PHE A 949 -7.91 -24.61 -8.45
N GLU A 950 -8.34 -24.22 -9.65
CA GLU A 950 -8.39 -25.11 -10.80
C GLU A 950 -7.02 -25.75 -11.10
N LEU A 951 -7.03 -27.04 -11.42
CA LEU A 951 -5.81 -27.77 -11.77
C LEU A 951 -5.45 -27.49 -13.23
N ALA A 952 -4.19 -27.15 -13.50
CA ALA A 952 -3.72 -26.97 -14.87
C ALA A 952 -3.67 -28.31 -15.63
N PRO A 953 -3.87 -28.32 -16.96
CA PRO A 953 -3.93 -29.54 -17.77
C PRO A 953 -2.65 -30.39 -17.74
N ASP A 954 -1.52 -29.77 -17.45
CA ASP A 954 -0.15 -30.31 -17.44
C ASP A 954 0.37 -30.66 -16.04
N ALA A 955 -0.49 -30.61 -15.01
CA ALA A 955 -0.10 -30.80 -13.61
C ALA A 955 0.08 -32.27 -13.16
N VAL A 956 -0.31 -33.24 -13.99
CA VAL A 956 -0.26 -34.68 -13.69
C VAL A 956 0.84 -35.32 -14.52
N GLY A 957 1.79 -35.97 -13.86
CA GLY A 957 2.87 -36.69 -14.56
C GLY A 957 2.33 -37.87 -15.36
N GLU A 958 2.84 -38.09 -16.58
CA GLU A 958 2.59 -39.32 -17.33
C GLU A 958 3.08 -40.52 -16.51
N ALA A 959 2.23 -41.54 -16.37
CA ALA A 959 2.56 -42.73 -15.61
C ALA A 959 3.80 -43.42 -16.22
N ALA A 960 4.84 -43.60 -15.41
CA ALA A 960 5.97 -44.48 -15.72
C ALA A 960 5.56 -45.95 -15.64
#